data_AF-A0AAR5NZU2-F1
#
_entry.id   AF-A0AAR5NZU2-F1
#
_cell.length_a   1.000
_cell.length_b   1.000
_cell.length_c   1.000
_cell.angle_alpha   90.00
_cell.angle_beta   90.00
_cell.angle_gamma   90.00
#
_symmetry.space_group_name_H-M   'P 1'
#
loop_
_entity.id
_entity.type
_entity.pdbx_description
1 polymer ?
#
loop_
_entity_poly.entity_id
_entity_poly.type
_entity_poly.pdbx_seq_one_letter_code
_entity_poly.pdbx_strand_id
1 'polypeptide(L)'
;MHIDGLARTVEQGVSAAGGKGIIFNTITISDGISNGTEGMKYSLLSREVIADSIETVVGCQAYDGVIAIGGCDKNMPGCIMGLARLNRPGLFIYGGTIKPGEGHTDMISVFEAVGQYAKGEINAIQVKHIEEVSLPGPGSCGGMYTANSMASAIEALGMSLPGSSAQEAVSEDKQIDCARAGEAVMNLLRLDIKPRDIMTKAAFENSIKVLIALGGSTNGVLHLLAMAHTAGVELSLDDFVRIGKDIPVVADVRPSGKYLMSELIAIGGIQPLMKRMLDAGMLDGSCLTVTGKTLAENLADVQDYPEGQQIILPFDAPVKKDSHLVILKGNLSPKGAVAKITGKEGLHFAGPARVFEGEQGAMRGILDGEVQPGEVVVIRGVGPKGGPGMPEMLKPTSAIIGKGLGASVALITDGRFSGGSHGFVIGHVTPEAYDGGPIGLVQNGDQISINAETREMTWHVDEPEIAARQAAWIKPKPNYTHGALAKFAKLTSDGLSIHLRLDDVYSYLAVQQLPQLEEILSPQLKPLKVIISSSHAAPPNQMSFDEWQHYTINDAKILSKQHRFSFHDTPELPTAEALKQAELILRHTPLRGQDFLYLLEDVFHMLWQKQTGKLRTLYAMASRHHQPQDFPERIFDQTPILASYFNLGGRQYQAVDDLLRLTRRLEQQKLLTGNPIFMIDHIEWREHLISDAEELNEIQSMDPELDLYLALEDPISWLLLAYIKEELADYYNIQLNVYPLSYRGRDEFDWSLATRLSKRTDVEFTPFCRPTEQAIAPMAQLFYSCPEEQRIEAMYQILQAVWTRGEDLSYAPHFKHLQQQLNIVDLTQDDILAKLQDNDMLCEMKSQPNFP
;
A
#
# COMPACT_ATOMS: atom_id res chain seq x y z
N MET A 1 10.17 10.59 -25.98
CA MET A 1 10.69 10.41 -27.35
C MET A 1 9.81 11.12 -28.37
N HIS A 2 8.55 10.73 -28.57
CA HIS A 2 7.65 11.35 -29.57
C HIS A 2 6.34 11.93 -29.01
N ILE A 3 5.91 11.49 -27.81
CA ILE A 3 4.63 11.91 -27.21
C ILE A 3 4.52 13.44 -26.98
N ASP A 4 5.62 14.16 -26.70
CA ASP A 4 5.58 15.63 -26.61
C ASP A 4 5.13 16.28 -27.93
N GLY A 5 5.59 15.74 -29.06
CA GLY A 5 5.14 16.19 -30.38
C GLY A 5 3.65 15.93 -30.59
N LEU A 6 3.17 14.74 -30.21
CA LEU A 6 1.74 14.40 -30.27
C LEU A 6 0.91 15.33 -29.38
N ALA A 7 1.37 15.63 -28.16
CA ALA A 7 0.68 16.53 -27.24
C ALA A 7 0.54 17.95 -27.80
N ARG A 8 1.55 18.45 -28.51
CA ARG A 8 1.47 19.75 -29.21
C ARG A 8 0.45 19.72 -30.34
N THR A 9 0.38 18.63 -31.11
CA THR A 9 -0.65 18.46 -32.14
C THR A 9 -2.05 18.42 -31.53
N VAL A 10 -2.22 17.74 -30.40
CA VAL A 10 -3.49 17.74 -29.64
C VAL A 10 -3.85 19.14 -29.14
N GLU A 11 -2.90 19.88 -28.57
CA GLU A 11 -3.15 21.24 -28.06
C GLU A 11 -3.58 22.20 -29.19
N GLN A 12 -2.98 22.07 -30.37
CA GLN A 12 -3.41 22.79 -31.57
C GLN A 12 -4.83 22.37 -32.00
N GLY A 13 -5.13 21.07 -32.01
CA GLY A 13 -6.47 20.56 -32.33
C GLY A 13 -7.55 21.06 -31.37
N VAL A 14 -7.28 21.07 -30.06
CA VAL A 14 -8.19 21.61 -29.04
C VAL A 14 -8.40 23.12 -29.25
N SER A 15 -7.32 23.85 -29.53
CA SER A 15 -7.38 25.30 -29.78
C SER A 15 -8.19 25.63 -31.04
N ALA A 16 -8.01 24.84 -32.12
CA ALA A 16 -8.77 24.98 -33.35
C ALA A 16 -10.27 24.66 -33.15
N ALA A 17 -10.61 23.75 -32.23
CA ALA A 17 -11.98 23.41 -31.86
C ALA A 17 -12.62 24.41 -30.86
N GLY A 18 -11.93 25.51 -30.52
CA GLY A 18 -12.45 26.58 -29.65
C GLY A 18 -12.20 26.37 -28.16
N GLY A 19 -11.43 25.36 -27.77
CA GLY A 19 -10.97 25.15 -26.39
C GLY A 19 -9.64 25.85 -26.09
N LYS A 20 -9.19 25.81 -24.84
CA LYS A 20 -7.83 26.20 -24.44
C LYS A 20 -7.05 24.96 -24.00
N GLY A 21 -6.14 24.48 -24.85
CA GLY A 21 -5.25 23.38 -24.47
C GLY A 21 -4.18 23.85 -23.48
N ILE A 22 -3.95 23.06 -22.43
CA ILE A 22 -2.85 23.22 -21.47
C ILE A 22 -2.16 21.87 -21.34
N ILE A 23 -0.89 21.82 -21.77
CA ILE A 23 -0.09 20.59 -21.70
C ILE A 23 0.53 20.49 -20.31
N PHE A 24 0.33 19.35 -19.67
CA PHE A 24 1.12 18.91 -18.53
C PHE A 24 1.56 17.46 -18.77
N ASN A 25 2.54 16.97 -18.01
CA ASN A 25 3.09 15.64 -18.19
C ASN A 25 3.11 14.86 -16.86
N THR A 26 2.93 13.55 -16.94
CA THR A 26 3.16 12.62 -15.83
C THR A 26 4.37 11.73 -16.12
N ILE A 27 4.81 10.94 -15.14
CA ILE A 27 5.95 10.04 -15.30
C ILE A 27 5.64 8.91 -16.28
N THR A 28 6.70 8.25 -16.77
CA THR A 28 6.59 6.98 -17.49
C THR A 28 7.78 6.09 -17.14
N ILE A 29 7.56 4.78 -17.19
CA ILE A 29 8.61 3.77 -17.04
C ILE A 29 8.64 2.92 -18.30
N SER A 30 9.82 2.45 -18.69
CA SER A 30 9.98 1.49 -19.78
C SER A 30 10.11 0.08 -19.20
N ASP A 31 9.08 -0.75 -19.41
CA ASP A 31 9.13 -2.18 -19.09
C ASP A 31 10.29 -2.88 -19.83
N GLY A 32 10.56 -2.47 -21.07
CA GLY A 32 11.65 -3.02 -21.87
C GLY A 32 13.04 -2.79 -21.27
N ILE A 33 13.32 -1.57 -20.81
CA ILE A 33 14.63 -1.23 -20.19
C ILE A 33 14.75 -1.81 -18.78
N SER A 34 13.67 -1.79 -18.01
CA SER A 34 13.70 -2.24 -16.61
C SER A 34 13.72 -3.77 -16.46
N ASN A 35 13.47 -4.52 -17.54
CA ASN A 35 13.33 -5.96 -17.51
C ASN A 35 14.54 -6.68 -16.90
N GLY A 36 14.27 -7.55 -15.93
CA GLY A 36 15.28 -8.33 -15.22
C GLY A 36 16.24 -7.51 -14.37
N THR A 37 15.86 -6.28 -14.00
CA THR A 37 16.56 -5.45 -13.01
C THR A 37 15.62 -5.16 -11.84
N GLU A 38 16.17 -4.65 -10.74
CA GLU A 38 15.38 -4.18 -9.58
C GLU A 38 14.33 -3.11 -9.98
N GLY A 39 14.58 -2.39 -11.08
CA GLY A 39 13.66 -1.39 -11.63
C GLY A 39 12.29 -1.98 -12.03
N MET A 40 12.21 -3.27 -12.35
CA MET A 40 10.94 -3.91 -12.77
C MET A 40 9.88 -3.88 -11.66
N LYS A 41 10.26 -3.79 -10.38
CA LYS A 41 9.35 -3.60 -9.24
C LYS A 41 8.57 -2.28 -9.34
N TYR A 42 9.13 -1.26 -9.99
CA TYR A 42 8.46 0.03 -10.18
C TYR A 42 7.50 0.05 -11.37
N SER A 43 7.54 -0.95 -12.26
CA SER A 43 6.71 -1.00 -13.47
C SER A 43 5.23 -0.93 -13.12
N LEU A 44 4.66 -1.93 -12.44
CA LEU A 44 3.21 -1.94 -12.17
C LEU A 44 2.79 -0.77 -11.26
N LEU A 45 3.63 -0.42 -10.28
CA LEU A 45 3.43 0.76 -9.43
C LEU A 45 3.24 2.04 -10.26
N SER A 46 3.96 2.21 -11.37
CA SER A 46 3.81 3.40 -12.22
C SER A 46 2.38 3.59 -12.74
N ARG A 47 1.59 2.53 -12.89
CA ARG A 47 0.15 2.63 -13.23
C ARG A 47 -0.60 3.49 -12.23
N GLU A 48 -0.38 3.24 -10.93
CA GLU A 48 -1.02 4.00 -9.85
C GLU A 48 -0.50 5.43 -9.80
N VAL A 49 0.83 5.61 -9.91
CA VAL A 49 1.44 6.95 -9.89
C VAL A 49 0.94 7.81 -11.06
N ILE A 50 0.75 7.22 -12.25
CA ILE A 50 0.19 7.92 -13.42
C ILE A 50 -1.26 8.33 -13.16
N ALA A 51 -2.08 7.41 -12.64
CA ALA A 51 -3.47 7.70 -12.30
C ALA A 51 -3.58 8.82 -11.25
N ASP A 52 -2.82 8.71 -10.16
CA ASP A 52 -2.75 9.70 -9.08
C ASP A 52 -2.25 11.06 -9.60
N SER A 53 -1.26 11.06 -10.51
CA SER A 53 -0.72 12.30 -11.09
C SER A 53 -1.76 13.04 -11.93
N ILE A 54 -2.46 12.33 -12.81
CA ILE A 54 -3.51 12.90 -13.65
C ILE A 54 -4.64 13.43 -12.78
N GLU A 55 -5.11 12.63 -11.82
CA GLU A 55 -6.14 13.01 -10.86
C GLU A 55 -5.74 14.27 -10.07
N THR A 56 -4.52 14.32 -9.55
CA THR A 56 -4.01 15.44 -8.75
C THR A 56 -3.96 16.74 -9.55
N VAL A 57 -3.35 16.71 -10.74
CA VAL A 57 -3.20 17.92 -11.56
C VAL A 57 -4.56 18.42 -12.04
N VAL A 58 -5.39 17.55 -12.63
CA VAL A 58 -6.69 17.94 -13.18
C VAL A 58 -7.66 18.37 -12.08
N GLY A 59 -7.65 17.66 -10.94
CA GLY A 59 -8.46 18.01 -9.78
C GLY A 59 -8.10 19.38 -9.22
N CYS A 60 -6.80 19.66 -9.05
CA CYS A 60 -6.30 20.94 -8.53
C CYS A 60 -6.52 22.11 -9.49
N GLN A 61 -6.22 21.93 -10.77
CA GLN A 61 -6.28 22.99 -11.78
C GLN A 61 -7.69 23.16 -12.39
N ALA A 62 -8.66 22.38 -11.93
CA ALA A 62 -10.06 22.45 -12.35
C ALA A 62 -10.28 22.37 -13.88
N TYR A 63 -9.46 21.60 -14.62
CA TYR A 63 -9.66 21.44 -16.07
C TYR A 63 -10.98 20.75 -16.40
N ASP A 64 -11.72 21.29 -17.37
CA ASP A 64 -13.07 20.82 -17.73
C ASP A 64 -13.06 19.45 -18.42
N GLY A 65 -12.03 19.20 -19.25
CA GLY A 65 -11.86 17.95 -19.98
C GLY A 65 -10.40 17.55 -20.10
N VAL A 66 -10.16 16.27 -20.40
CA VAL A 66 -8.82 15.68 -20.36
C VAL A 66 -8.58 14.76 -21.57
N ILE A 67 -7.53 15.04 -22.32
CA ILE A 67 -6.99 14.10 -23.32
C ILE A 67 -5.72 13.50 -22.73
N ALA A 68 -5.72 12.19 -22.50
CA ALA A 68 -4.57 11.48 -21.96
C ALA A 68 -3.83 10.75 -23.09
N ILE A 69 -2.51 10.94 -23.18
CA ILE A 69 -1.66 10.28 -24.20
C ILE A 69 -0.72 9.30 -23.50
N GLY A 70 -0.77 8.02 -23.89
CA GLY A 70 0.07 6.96 -23.32
C GLY A 70 0.69 6.08 -24.39
N GLY A 71 1.90 5.57 -24.16
CA GLY A 71 2.60 4.76 -25.16
C GLY A 71 3.14 3.42 -24.64
N CYS A 72 3.69 3.39 -23.42
CA CYS A 72 4.25 2.18 -22.83
C CYS A 72 3.22 1.46 -21.94
N ASP A 73 3.42 0.17 -21.71
CA ASP A 73 2.49 -0.79 -21.10
C ASP A 73 1.57 -0.22 -20.01
N LYS A 74 2.14 0.39 -18.97
CA LYS A 74 1.40 0.82 -17.78
C LYS A 74 0.78 2.21 -17.92
N ASN A 75 1.14 2.98 -18.97
CA ASN A 75 0.55 4.29 -19.24
C ASN A 75 -0.94 4.15 -19.56
N MET A 76 -1.29 3.25 -20.49
CA MET A 76 -2.67 3.03 -20.95
C MET A 76 -3.66 2.86 -19.80
N PRO A 77 -3.51 1.84 -18.92
CA PRO A 77 -4.43 1.67 -17.80
C PRO A 77 -4.32 2.79 -16.76
N GLY A 78 -3.13 3.35 -16.50
CA GLY A 78 -2.98 4.47 -15.56
C GLY A 78 -3.74 5.72 -16.01
N CYS A 79 -3.67 6.04 -17.31
CA CYS A 79 -4.42 7.13 -17.92
C CYS A 79 -5.94 6.91 -17.81
N ILE A 80 -6.42 5.72 -18.18
CA ILE A 80 -7.86 5.40 -18.10
C ILE A 80 -8.36 5.43 -16.65
N MET A 81 -7.58 4.91 -15.71
CA MET A 81 -7.91 4.99 -14.28
C MET A 81 -8.01 6.45 -13.81
N GLY A 82 -7.05 7.31 -14.18
CA GLY A 82 -7.09 8.74 -13.88
C GLY A 82 -8.34 9.42 -14.44
N LEU A 83 -8.66 9.17 -15.71
CA LEU A 83 -9.89 9.67 -16.36
C LEU A 83 -11.16 9.20 -15.63
N ALA A 84 -11.24 7.92 -15.26
CA ALA A 84 -12.40 7.33 -14.61
C ALA A 84 -12.62 7.82 -13.16
N ARG A 85 -11.54 8.14 -12.43
CA ARG A 85 -11.61 8.74 -11.07
C ARG A 85 -12.15 10.16 -11.13
N LEU A 86 -11.61 10.98 -12.05
CA LEU A 86 -12.06 12.35 -12.27
C LEU A 86 -13.49 12.41 -12.81
N ASN A 87 -13.85 11.43 -13.65
CA ASN A 87 -15.12 11.36 -14.36
C ASN A 87 -15.48 12.70 -15.04
N ARG A 88 -14.50 13.33 -15.69
CA ARG A 88 -14.69 14.53 -16.53
C ARG A 88 -14.59 14.12 -18.00
N PRO A 89 -15.29 14.81 -18.93
CA PRO A 89 -15.23 14.48 -20.35
C PRO A 89 -13.78 14.34 -20.84
N GLY A 90 -13.47 13.20 -21.43
CA GLY A 90 -12.10 12.88 -21.77
C GLY A 90 -11.94 11.61 -22.57
N LEU A 91 -10.78 11.50 -23.22
CA LEU A 91 -10.46 10.38 -24.10
C LEU A 91 -8.97 10.03 -24.01
N PHE A 92 -8.65 8.82 -24.44
CA PHE A 92 -7.29 8.30 -24.47
C PHE A 92 -6.76 8.21 -25.90
N ILE A 93 -5.52 8.65 -26.10
CA ILE A 93 -4.77 8.49 -27.36
C ILE A 93 -3.60 7.55 -27.11
N TYR A 94 -3.55 6.47 -27.88
CA TYR A 94 -2.38 5.60 -27.90
C TYR A 94 -1.25 6.25 -28.71
N GLY A 95 -0.02 6.25 -28.19
CA GLY A 95 1.14 6.85 -28.82
C GLY A 95 1.63 6.11 -30.08
N GLY A 96 1.11 4.92 -30.37
CA GLY A 96 1.44 4.15 -31.56
C GLY A 96 2.54 3.10 -31.36
N THR A 97 2.51 2.08 -32.20
CA THR A 97 3.44 0.96 -32.16
C THR A 97 4.74 1.28 -32.91
N ILE A 98 5.86 0.68 -32.51
CA ILE A 98 7.14 0.80 -33.20
C ILE A 98 7.09 -0.01 -34.50
N LYS A 99 7.79 0.47 -35.53
CA LYS A 99 8.04 -0.32 -36.76
C LYS A 99 8.92 -1.54 -36.47
N PRO A 100 8.75 -2.65 -37.21
CA PRO A 100 9.68 -3.78 -37.14
C PRO A 100 11.11 -3.34 -37.49
N GLY A 101 12.08 -3.90 -36.79
CA GLY A 101 13.50 -3.76 -37.11
C GLY A 101 13.89 -4.51 -38.38
N GLU A 102 15.13 -4.30 -38.82
CA GLU A 102 15.68 -5.02 -39.97
C GLU A 102 15.61 -6.53 -39.75
N GLY A 103 15.24 -7.30 -40.78
CA GLY A 103 15.09 -8.75 -40.66
C GLY A 103 13.88 -9.21 -39.82
N HIS A 104 12.85 -8.37 -39.66
CA HIS A 104 11.64 -8.68 -38.85
C HIS A 104 11.97 -8.88 -37.35
N THR A 105 12.97 -8.14 -36.88
CA THR A 105 13.41 -8.13 -35.49
C THR A 105 12.57 -7.19 -34.62
N ASP A 106 12.52 -7.50 -33.33
CA ASP A 106 11.82 -6.74 -32.29
C ASP A 106 12.54 -6.88 -30.93
N MET A 107 11.95 -6.32 -29.87
CA MET A 107 12.51 -6.41 -28.52
C MET A 107 12.70 -7.87 -28.04
N ILE A 108 11.81 -8.80 -28.41
CA ILE A 108 11.96 -10.22 -28.03
C ILE A 108 13.13 -10.86 -28.77
N SER A 109 13.36 -10.48 -30.03
CA SER A 109 14.51 -10.94 -30.83
C SER A 109 15.84 -10.68 -30.11
N VAL A 110 15.98 -9.54 -29.42
CA VAL A 110 17.17 -9.22 -28.61
C VAL A 110 17.31 -10.17 -27.42
N PHE A 111 16.22 -10.47 -26.73
CA PHE A 111 16.24 -11.40 -25.58
C PHE A 111 16.54 -12.84 -26.01
N GLU A 112 15.99 -13.28 -27.14
CA GLU A 112 16.28 -14.59 -27.72
C GLU A 112 17.75 -14.69 -28.15
N ALA A 113 18.33 -13.63 -28.74
CA ALA A 113 19.73 -13.58 -29.12
C ALA A 113 20.66 -13.77 -27.90
N VAL A 114 20.34 -13.20 -26.74
CA VAL A 114 21.10 -13.44 -25.50
C VAL A 114 21.07 -14.92 -25.10
N GLY A 115 19.91 -15.59 -25.25
CA GLY A 115 19.77 -17.02 -25.01
C GLY A 115 20.60 -17.88 -25.98
N GLN A 116 20.58 -17.54 -27.27
CA GLN A 116 21.38 -18.21 -28.31
C GLN A 116 22.89 -18.04 -28.07
N TYR A 117 23.32 -16.84 -27.64
CA TYR A 117 24.72 -16.59 -27.27
C TYR A 117 25.16 -17.44 -26.07
N ALA A 118 24.31 -17.57 -25.04
CA ALA A 118 24.60 -18.41 -23.88
C ALA A 118 24.77 -19.91 -24.24
N LYS A 119 24.12 -20.37 -25.32
CA LYS A 119 24.31 -21.72 -25.89
C LYS A 119 25.53 -21.85 -26.82
N GLY A 120 26.16 -20.74 -27.19
CA GLY A 120 27.21 -20.71 -28.21
C GLY A 120 26.70 -20.87 -29.65
N GLU A 121 25.40 -20.67 -29.91
CA GLU A 121 24.80 -20.75 -31.25
C GLU A 121 25.12 -19.50 -32.10
N ILE A 122 25.24 -18.34 -31.45
CA ILE A 122 25.66 -17.08 -32.06
C ILE A 122 26.81 -16.45 -31.28
N ASN A 123 27.60 -15.59 -31.91
CA ASN A 123 28.70 -14.86 -31.28
C ASN A 123 28.28 -13.44 -30.84
N ALA A 124 29.14 -12.77 -30.07
CA ALA A 124 28.85 -11.43 -29.53
C ALA A 124 28.63 -10.35 -30.61
N ILE A 125 29.25 -10.49 -31.80
CA ILE A 125 29.05 -9.56 -32.91
C ILE A 125 27.63 -9.70 -33.47
N GLN A 126 27.13 -10.94 -33.59
CA GLN A 126 25.77 -11.21 -34.03
C GLN A 126 24.73 -10.68 -33.02
N VAL A 127 24.95 -10.88 -31.72
CA VAL A 127 24.08 -10.32 -30.66
C VAL A 127 24.00 -8.81 -30.79
N LYS A 128 25.17 -8.14 -30.88
CA LYS A 128 25.25 -6.69 -31.01
C LYS A 128 24.55 -6.19 -32.27
N HIS A 129 24.69 -6.89 -33.39
CA HIS A 129 23.99 -6.52 -34.62
C HIS A 129 22.46 -6.60 -34.44
N ILE A 130 21.94 -7.67 -33.82
CA ILE A 130 20.50 -7.80 -33.53
C ILE A 130 20.02 -6.66 -32.63
N GLU A 131 20.77 -6.33 -31.58
CA GLU A 131 20.49 -5.20 -30.69
C GLU A 131 20.36 -3.87 -31.46
N GLU A 132 21.33 -3.57 -32.33
CA GLU A 132 21.40 -2.31 -33.10
C GLU A 132 20.24 -2.14 -34.09
N VAL A 133 19.68 -3.22 -34.62
CA VAL A 133 18.63 -3.16 -35.67
C VAL A 133 17.20 -3.38 -35.17
N SER A 134 17.02 -3.94 -33.97
CA SER A 134 15.70 -4.38 -33.48
C SER A 134 14.73 -3.26 -33.11
N LEU A 135 15.23 -2.07 -32.79
CA LEU A 135 14.43 -0.93 -32.30
C LEU A 135 14.67 0.32 -33.17
N PRO A 136 14.07 0.40 -34.37
CA PRO A 136 14.44 1.39 -35.39
C PRO A 136 13.93 2.82 -35.11
N GLY A 137 13.13 3.05 -34.07
CA GLY A 137 12.53 4.35 -33.83
C GLY A 137 11.58 4.42 -32.63
N PRO A 138 10.73 5.47 -32.55
CA PRO A 138 9.77 5.61 -31.47
C PRO A 138 8.60 4.64 -31.60
N GLY A 139 7.95 4.35 -30.48
CA GLY A 139 6.73 3.54 -30.39
C GLY A 139 6.80 2.49 -29.29
N SER A 140 5.65 1.89 -28.97
CA SER A 140 5.61 0.74 -28.05
C SER A 140 6.05 -0.55 -28.74
N CYS A 141 6.33 -1.61 -27.98
CA CYS A 141 6.69 -2.93 -28.52
C CYS A 141 5.75 -3.39 -29.65
N GLY A 142 6.31 -3.95 -30.72
CA GLY A 142 5.60 -4.22 -31.98
C GLY A 142 4.64 -5.41 -31.97
N GLY A 143 4.80 -6.37 -31.06
CA GLY A 143 3.89 -7.52 -30.92
C GLY A 143 2.63 -7.20 -30.12
N MET A 144 1.70 -8.16 -30.02
CA MET A 144 0.51 -8.09 -29.18
C MET A 144 0.83 -8.32 -27.69
N TYR A 145 1.83 -7.57 -27.19
CA TYR A 145 2.17 -7.46 -25.77
C TYR A 145 1.18 -6.53 -25.06
N THR A 146 1.45 -6.17 -23.80
CA THR A 146 0.52 -5.38 -22.99
C THR A 146 0.15 -4.06 -23.67
N ALA A 147 1.10 -3.35 -24.29
CA ALA A 147 0.80 -2.06 -24.89
C ALA A 147 -0.25 -2.13 -26.02
N ASN A 148 -0.02 -2.92 -27.06
CA ASN A 148 -0.97 -3.11 -28.16
C ASN A 148 -2.27 -3.79 -27.69
N SER A 149 -2.18 -4.71 -26.73
CA SER A 149 -3.35 -5.36 -26.12
C SER A 149 -4.26 -4.34 -25.44
N MET A 150 -3.69 -3.47 -24.61
CA MET A 150 -4.46 -2.45 -23.89
C MET A 150 -4.94 -1.35 -24.81
N ALA A 151 -4.16 -0.93 -25.79
CA ALA A 151 -4.62 0.03 -26.81
C ALA A 151 -5.87 -0.50 -27.53
N SER A 152 -5.82 -1.76 -28.00
CA SER A 152 -6.95 -2.40 -28.69
C SER A 152 -8.17 -2.58 -27.79
N ALA A 153 -7.95 -3.00 -26.54
CA ALA A 153 -9.01 -3.17 -25.55
C ALA A 153 -9.68 -1.83 -25.17
N ILE A 154 -8.92 -0.74 -25.10
CA ILE A 154 -9.42 0.62 -24.79
C ILE A 154 -10.22 1.21 -25.96
N GLU A 155 -9.82 0.93 -27.21
CA GLU A 155 -10.64 1.30 -28.38
C GLU A 155 -11.97 0.55 -28.37
N ALA A 156 -11.96 -0.76 -28.09
CA ALA A 156 -13.17 -1.57 -27.94
C ALA A 156 -14.04 -1.16 -26.72
N LEU A 157 -13.43 -0.59 -25.69
CA LEU A 157 -14.11 0.03 -24.54
C LEU A 157 -14.85 1.31 -24.95
N GLY A 158 -14.49 1.90 -26.09
CA GLY A 158 -15.02 3.18 -26.57
C GLY A 158 -14.29 4.40 -26.01
N MET A 159 -13.14 4.24 -25.34
CA MET A 159 -12.39 5.34 -24.69
C MET A 159 -11.29 5.95 -25.58
N SER A 160 -11.12 5.43 -26.79
CA SER A 160 -10.24 6.00 -27.83
C SER A 160 -11.00 6.24 -29.11
N LEU A 161 -10.51 7.17 -29.93
CA LEU A 161 -11.09 7.37 -31.26
C LEU A 161 -10.97 6.10 -32.11
N PRO A 162 -11.97 5.80 -32.96
CA PRO A 162 -11.93 4.63 -33.83
C PRO A 162 -10.67 4.66 -34.73
N GLY A 163 -9.88 3.59 -34.70
CA GLY A 163 -8.61 3.43 -35.40
C GLY A 163 -7.36 3.87 -34.60
N SER A 164 -7.51 4.55 -33.45
CA SER A 164 -6.37 5.11 -32.70
C SER A 164 -5.41 4.05 -32.17
N SER A 165 -5.91 2.84 -31.85
CA SER A 165 -5.10 1.77 -31.25
C SER A 165 -4.19 1.05 -32.25
N ALA A 166 -4.45 1.17 -33.55
CA ALA A 166 -3.75 0.47 -34.62
C ALA A 166 -3.10 1.46 -35.59
N GLN A 167 -2.12 2.20 -35.08
CA GLN A 167 -1.33 3.16 -35.85
C GLN A 167 0.14 3.08 -35.44
N GLU A 168 1.04 3.24 -36.41
CA GLU A 168 2.48 3.32 -36.13
C GLU A 168 2.81 4.69 -35.54
N ALA A 169 3.74 4.74 -34.58
CA ALA A 169 4.09 5.96 -33.87
C ALA A 169 4.61 7.10 -34.78
N VAL A 170 5.18 6.75 -35.93
CA VAL A 170 5.73 7.68 -36.93
C VAL A 170 4.79 7.94 -38.11
N SER A 171 3.56 7.41 -38.08
CA SER A 171 2.60 7.56 -39.17
C SER A 171 1.94 8.96 -39.19
N GLU A 172 1.54 9.40 -40.37
CA GLU A 172 0.71 10.60 -40.54
C GLU A 172 -0.67 10.43 -39.89
N ASP A 173 -1.24 9.22 -39.97
CA ASP A 173 -2.51 8.87 -39.32
C ASP A 173 -2.51 9.16 -37.83
N LYS A 174 -1.38 8.93 -37.14
CA LYS A 174 -1.24 9.26 -35.71
C LYS A 174 -1.28 10.76 -35.43
N GLN A 175 -0.74 11.59 -36.33
CA GLN A 175 -0.85 13.05 -36.22
C GLN A 175 -2.30 13.51 -36.47
N ILE A 176 -2.96 12.93 -37.47
CA ILE A 176 -4.37 13.21 -37.78
C ILE A 176 -5.28 12.81 -36.62
N ASP A 177 -5.05 11.65 -36.00
CA ASP A 177 -5.74 11.17 -34.82
C ASP A 177 -5.61 12.15 -33.63
N CYS A 178 -4.39 12.66 -33.40
CA CYS A 178 -4.13 13.69 -32.39
C CYS A 178 -4.86 15.00 -32.66
N ALA A 179 -4.91 15.46 -33.91
CA ALA A 179 -5.63 16.67 -34.27
C ALA A 179 -7.16 16.51 -34.06
N ARG A 180 -7.72 15.36 -34.46
CA ARG A 180 -9.14 15.02 -34.32
C ARG A 180 -9.59 14.86 -32.87
N ALA A 181 -8.68 14.50 -31.96
CA ALA A 181 -8.97 14.39 -30.54
C ALA A 181 -9.45 15.72 -29.92
N GLY A 182 -8.98 16.86 -30.45
CA GLY A 182 -9.43 18.17 -30.02
C GLY A 182 -10.92 18.40 -30.26
N GLU A 183 -11.41 18.10 -31.46
CA GLU A 183 -12.84 18.17 -31.77
C GLU A 183 -13.66 17.18 -30.94
N ALA A 184 -13.12 15.97 -30.73
CA ALA A 184 -13.79 14.93 -29.96
C ALA A 184 -13.99 15.35 -28.49
N VAL A 185 -12.96 15.86 -27.81
CA VAL A 185 -13.11 16.29 -26.41
C VAL A 185 -14.07 17.47 -26.27
N MET A 186 -14.08 18.41 -27.22
CA MET A 186 -15.03 19.52 -27.22
C MET A 186 -16.46 19.04 -27.44
N ASN A 187 -16.66 18.02 -28.28
CA ASN A 187 -17.96 17.39 -28.45
C ASN A 187 -18.43 16.66 -27.18
N LEU A 188 -17.53 15.93 -26.50
CA LEU A 188 -17.83 15.28 -25.23
C LEU A 188 -18.20 16.29 -24.15
N LEU A 189 -17.49 17.42 -24.06
CA LEU A 189 -17.83 18.53 -23.16
C LEU A 189 -19.22 19.09 -23.45
N ARG A 190 -19.52 19.37 -24.72
CA ARG A 190 -20.83 19.90 -25.14
C ARG A 190 -21.98 18.95 -24.81
N LEU A 191 -21.76 17.64 -24.91
CA LEU A 191 -22.75 16.61 -24.63
C LEU A 191 -22.73 16.13 -23.16
N ASP A 192 -21.78 16.62 -22.36
CA ASP A 192 -21.48 16.15 -21.00
C ASP A 192 -21.32 14.62 -20.90
N ILE A 193 -20.68 14.02 -21.92
CA ILE A 193 -20.37 12.58 -21.92
C ILE A 193 -19.06 12.36 -21.17
N LYS A 194 -19.13 11.57 -20.10
CA LYS A 194 -18.02 11.29 -19.19
C LYS A 194 -17.53 9.85 -19.31
N PRO A 195 -16.32 9.53 -18.83
CA PRO A 195 -15.76 8.18 -18.87
C PRO A 195 -16.70 7.10 -18.32
N ARG A 196 -17.44 7.36 -17.22
CA ARG A 196 -18.37 6.36 -16.65
C ARG A 196 -19.64 6.13 -17.47
N ASP A 197 -19.99 7.06 -18.36
CA ASP A 197 -21.10 6.86 -19.31
C ASP A 197 -20.69 5.88 -20.44
N ILE A 198 -19.39 5.80 -20.73
CA ILE A 198 -18.79 4.96 -21.77
C ILE A 198 -18.37 3.60 -21.20
N MET A 199 -17.65 3.62 -20.07
CA MET A 199 -17.02 2.45 -19.43
C MET A 199 -18.04 1.59 -18.66
N THR A 200 -19.07 1.11 -19.35
CA THR A 200 -20.11 0.23 -18.79
C THR A 200 -19.66 -1.23 -18.76
N LYS A 201 -20.43 -2.09 -18.07
CA LYS A 201 -20.20 -3.55 -18.09
C LYS A 201 -20.11 -4.09 -19.51
N ALA A 202 -21.06 -3.72 -20.38
CA ALA A 202 -21.08 -4.17 -21.78
C ALA A 202 -19.84 -3.72 -22.56
N ALA A 203 -19.37 -2.48 -22.32
CA ALA A 203 -18.14 -1.98 -22.93
C ALA A 203 -16.89 -2.75 -22.45
N PHE A 204 -16.80 -3.07 -21.16
CA PHE A 204 -15.73 -3.95 -20.64
C PHE A 204 -15.81 -5.37 -21.22
N GLU A 205 -17.00 -5.92 -21.43
CA GLU A 205 -17.14 -7.21 -22.11
C GLU A 205 -16.67 -7.14 -23.57
N ASN A 206 -16.98 -6.06 -24.31
CA ASN A 206 -16.43 -5.83 -25.65
C ASN A 206 -14.89 -5.78 -25.62
N SER A 207 -14.29 -5.08 -24.65
CA SER A 207 -12.84 -5.04 -24.46
C SER A 207 -12.24 -6.43 -24.23
N ILE A 208 -12.87 -7.27 -23.41
CA ILE A 208 -12.41 -8.65 -23.17
C ILE A 208 -12.50 -9.48 -24.45
N LYS A 209 -13.60 -9.36 -25.20
CA LYS A 209 -13.81 -10.11 -26.45
C LYS A 209 -12.75 -9.75 -27.49
N VAL A 210 -12.47 -8.46 -27.69
CA VAL A 210 -11.42 -8.00 -28.62
C VAL A 210 -10.03 -8.40 -28.14
N LEU A 211 -9.75 -8.31 -26.83
CA LEU A 211 -8.50 -8.78 -26.25
C LEU A 211 -8.25 -10.27 -26.53
N ILE A 212 -9.30 -11.10 -26.42
CA ILE A 212 -9.23 -12.54 -26.73
C ILE A 212 -9.01 -12.78 -28.22
N ALA A 213 -9.83 -12.15 -29.07
CA ALA A 213 -9.75 -12.31 -30.53
C ALA A 213 -8.36 -12.00 -31.09
N LEU A 214 -7.66 -11.04 -30.47
CA LEU A 214 -6.30 -10.64 -30.84
C LEU A 214 -5.18 -11.46 -30.20
N GLY A 215 -5.47 -12.41 -29.31
CA GLY A 215 -4.42 -13.18 -28.64
C GLY A 215 -3.66 -12.39 -27.55
N GLY A 216 -4.33 -11.40 -26.94
CA GLY A 216 -3.74 -10.39 -26.06
C GLY A 216 -3.01 -10.87 -24.81
N SER A 217 -2.32 -9.95 -24.13
CA SER A 217 -1.53 -10.21 -22.93
C SER A 217 -2.37 -10.62 -21.71
N THR A 218 -1.83 -11.48 -20.86
CA THR A 218 -2.42 -11.83 -19.54
C THR A 218 -2.49 -10.62 -18.61
N ASN A 219 -1.59 -9.64 -18.77
CA ASN A 219 -1.67 -8.34 -18.08
C ASN A 219 -2.98 -7.60 -18.39
N GLY A 220 -3.60 -7.86 -19.55
CA GLY A 220 -4.91 -7.29 -19.89
C GLY A 220 -6.00 -7.65 -18.89
N VAL A 221 -5.95 -8.85 -18.30
CA VAL A 221 -6.86 -9.26 -17.23
C VAL A 221 -6.72 -8.34 -16.01
N LEU A 222 -5.49 -8.15 -15.54
CA LEU A 222 -5.19 -7.29 -14.38
C LEU A 222 -5.62 -5.84 -14.62
N HIS A 223 -5.36 -5.31 -15.81
CA HIS A 223 -5.63 -3.93 -16.15
C HIS A 223 -7.12 -3.65 -16.34
N LEU A 224 -7.86 -4.53 -17.03
CA LEU A 224 -9.31 -4.37 -17.20
C LEU A 224 -10.05 -4.46 -15.86
N LEU A 225 -9.64 -5.38 -14.96
CA LEU A 225 -10.20 -5.44 -13.61
C LEU A 225 -9.94 -4.15 -12.82
N ALA A 226 -8.71 -3.62 -12.87
CA ALA A 226 -8.38 -2.37 -12.19
C ALA A 226 -9.14 -1.16 -12.75
N MET A 227 -9.29 -1.08 -14.07
CA MET A 227 -10.06 -0.04 -14.74
C MET A 227 -11.55 -0.12 -14.40
N ALA A 228 -12.13 -1.31 -14.41
CA ALA A 228 -13.54 -1.54 -14.06
C ALA A 228 -13.82 -1.17 -12.60
N HIS A 229 -12.98 -1.66 -11.66
CA HIS A 229 -13.06 -1.28 -10.26
C HIS A 229 -13.00 0.25 -10.08
N THR A 230 -12.08 0.92 -10.77
CA THR A 230 -11.93 2.39 -10.70
C THR A 230 -13.15 3.14 -11.25
N ALA A 231 -13.81 2.59 -12.28
CA ALA A 231 -15.03 3.14 -12.84
C ALA A 231 -16.30 2.78 -12.03
N GLY A 232 -16.20 1.93 -11.00
CA GLY A 232 -17.35 1.43 -10.24
C GLY A 232 -18.15 0.36 -10.97
N VAL A 233 -17.52 -0.40 -11.88
CA VAL A 233 -18.14 -1.50 -12.63
C VAL A 233 -17.69 -2.84 -12.07
N GLU A 234 -18.65 -3.71 -11.78
CA GLU A 234 -18.38 -5.07 -11.33
C GLU A 234 -17.82 -5.92 -12.48
N LEU A 235 -16.54 -6.28 -12.39
CA LEU A 235 -15.85 -7.17 -13.30
C LEU A 235 -14.99 -8.15 -12.48
N SER A 236 -15.02 -9.42 -12.84
CA SER A 236 -14.37 -10.50 -12.12
C SER A 236 -13.62 -11.44 -13.07
N LEU A 237 -12.79 -12.33 -12.52
CA LEU A 237 -12.14 -13.38 -13.31
C LEU A 237 -13.16 -14.34 -13.97
N ASP A 238 -14.34 -14.50 -13.37
CA ASP A 238 -15.38 -15.38 -13.90
C ASP A 238 -16.01 -14.82 -15.19
N ASP A 239 -15.94 -13.51 -15.42
CA ASP A 239 -16.33 -12.90 -16.69
C ASP A 239 -15.40 -13.32 -17.84
N PHE A 240 -14.10 -13.38 -17.60
CA PHE A 240 -13.12 -13.88 -18.58
C PHE A 240 -13.38 -15.37 -18.89
N VAL A 241 -13.73 -16.15 -17.87
CA VAL A 241 -14.11 -17.57 -18.01
C VAL A 241 -15.35 -17.73 -18.86
N ARG A 242 -16.39 -16.93 -18.62
CA ARG A 242 -17.66 -16.97 -19.34
C ARG A 242 -17.48 -16.54 -20.80
N ILE A 243 -16.90 -15.36 -21.02
CA ILE A 243 -16.68 -14.80 -22.36
C ILE A 243 -15.73 -15.67 -23.17
N GLY A 244 -14.65 -16.16 -22.55
CA GLY A 244 -13.64 -16.94 -23.24
C GLY A 244 -14.08 -18.32 -23.76
N LYS A 245 -15.28 -18.79 -23.41
CA LYS A 245 -15.85 -20.02 -23.98
C LYS A 245 -16.27 -19.84 -25.43
N ASP A 246 -16.76 -18.64 -25.77
CA ASP A 246 -17.46 -18.39 -27.04
C ASP A 246 -16.64 -17.53 -28.01
N ILE A 247 -15.53 -16.95 -27.54
CA ILE A 247 -14.69 -16.05 -28.34
C ILE A 247 -13.42 -16.78 -28.78
N PRO A 248 -13.23 -16.98 -30.09
CA PRO A 248 -12.02 -17.59 -30.62
C PRO A 248 -10.87 -16.58 -30.69
N VAL A 249 -9.64 -17.09 -30.68
CA VAL A 249 -8.44 -16.33 -31.05
C VAL A 249 -8.27 -16.41 -32.55
N VAL A 250 -8.32 -15.27 -33.24
CA VAL A 250 -8.29 -15.21 -34.72
C VAL A 250 -7.04 -14.55 -35.28
N ALA A 251 -6.34 -13.73 -34.49
CA ALA A 251 -5.16 -13.03 -34.96
C ALA A 251 -3.89 -13.90 -34.86
N ASP A 252 -3.18 -14.07 -35.98
CA ASP A 252 -1.85 -14.70 -36.06
C ASP A 252 -0.73 -13.69 -35.76
N VAL A 253 -0.82 -13.00 -34.61
CA VAL A 253 0.14 -11.97 -34.20
C VAL A 253 1.10 -12.46 -33.12
N ARG A 254 2.35 -12.00 -33.17
CA ARG A 254 3.36 -12.26 -32.13
C ARG A 254 2.84 -11.82 -30.76
N PRO A 255 3.18 -12.53 -29.67
CA PRO A 255 4.18 -13.60 -29.59
C PRO A 255 3.68 -15.02 -29.92
N SER A 256 2.37 -15.22 -30.08
CA SER A 256 1.81 -16.55 -30.36
C SER A 256 1.80 -16.90 -31.85
N GLY A 257 1.73 -15.87 -32.69
CA GLY A 257 1.69 -15.95 -34.14
C GLY A 257 2.93 -15.37 -34.83
N LYS A 258 2.78 -15.08 -36.12
CA LYS A 258 3.89 -14.68 -37.00
C LYS A 258 4.02 -13.18 -37.19
N TYR A 259 2.90 -12.46 -37.24
CA TYR A 259 2.86 -11.07 -37.69
C TYR A 259 2.99 -10.07 -36.54
N LEU A 260 3.51 -8.87 -36.83
CA LEU A 260 3.59 -7.75 -35.90
C LEU A 260 2.40 -6.78 -36.10
N MET A 261 2.20 -5.87 -35.15
CA MET A 261 1.12 -4.89 -35.20
C MET A 261 1.19 -4.02 -36.46
N SER A 262 2.39 -3.61 -36.91
CA SER A 262 2.57 -2.89 -38.18
C SER A 262 1.94 -3.60 -39.39
N GLU A 263 2.01 -4.93 -39.43
CA GLU A 263 1.45 -5.72 -40.54
C GLU A 263 -0.08 -5.80 -40.43
N LEU A 264 -0.62 -5.88 -39.20
CA LEU A 264 -2.07 -5.75 -38.97
C LEU A 264 -2.59 -4.36 -39.36
N ILE A 265 -1.83 -3.30 -39.07
CA ILE A 265 -2.15 -1.92 -39.46
C ILE A 265 -2.23 -1.82 -40.99
N ALA A 266 -1.27 -2.39 -41.70
CA ALA A 266 -1.21 -2.36 -43.17
C ALA A 266 -2.44 -2.97 -43.87
N ILE A 267 -3.16 -3.88 -43.20
CA ILE A 267 -4.39 -4.48 -43.74
C ILE A 267 -5.68 -3.83 -43.21
N GLY A 268 -5.61 -2.78 -42.40
CA GLY A 268 -6.77 -2.05 -41.88
C GLY A 268 -6.90 -2.02 -40.35
N GLY A 269 -5.92 -2.51 -39.60
CA GLY A 269 -5.91 -2.46 -38.15
C GLY A 269 -6.96 -3.37 -37.51
N ILE A 270 -7.55 -2.94 -36.39
CA ILE A 270 -8.50 -3.76 -35.62
C ILE A 270 -9.98 -3.48 -35.94
N GLN A 271 -10.29 -2.39 -36.64
CA GLN A 271 -11.69 -2.01 -36.88
C GLN A 271 -12.44 -3.01 -37.77
N PRO A 272 -11.86 -3.57 -38.85
CA PRO A 272 -12.56 -4.59 -39.65
C PRO A 272 -12.84 -5.86 -38.83
N LEU A 273 -11.94 -6.25 -37.92
CA LEU A 273 -12.19 -7.34 -36.97
C LEU A 273 -13.37 -7.00 -36.03
N MET A 274 -13.38 -5.81 -35.42
CA MET A 274 -14.49 -5.40 -34.56
C MET A 274 -15.82 -5.38 -35.32
N LYS A 275 -15.83 -4.94 -36.59
CA LYS A 275 -17.03 -4.99 -37.45
C LYS A 275 -17.48 -6.43 -37.69
N ARG A 276 -16.58 -7.34 -38.08
CA ARG A 276 -16.90 -8.77 -38.26
C ARG A 276 -17.46 -9.39 -36.97
N MET A 277 -16.88 -9.05 -35.82
CA MET A 277 -17.35 -9.52 -34.52
C MET A 277 -18.73 -8.95 -34.17
N LEU A 278 -19.00 -7.68 -34.49
CA LEU A 278 -20.31 -7.06 -34.33
C LEU A 278 -21.36 -7.73 -35.22
N ASP A 279 -21.05 -7.94 -36.50
CA ASP A 279 -21.95 -8.58 -37.46
C ASP A 279 -22.25 -10.05 -37.08
N ALA A 280 -21.29 -10.72 -36.44
CA ALA A 280 -21.47 -12.06 -35.85
C ALA A 280 -22.21 -12.06 -34.50
N GLY A 281 -22.67 -10.91 -34.00
CA GLY A 281 -23.36 -10.78 -32.72
C GLY A 281 -22.47 -10.97 -31.49
N MET A 282 -21.15 -10.92 -31.66
CA MET A 282 -20.20 -11.07 -30.54
C MET A 282 -20.07 -9.76 -29.75
N LEU A 283 -20.06 -8.59 -30.40
CA LEU A 283 -19.95 -7.30 -29.71
C LEU A 283 -21.31 -6.66 -29.47
N ASP A 284 -21.44 -5.95 -28.34
CA ASP A 284 -22.57 -5.06 -28.10
C ASP A 284 -22.33 -3.73 -28.82
N GLY A 285 -23.06 -3.53 -29.92
CA GLY A 285 -22.96 -2.32 -30.74
C GLY A 285 -23.59 -1.08 -30.12
N SER A 286 -24.40 -1.20 -29.06
CA SER A 286 -25.10 -0.08 -28.42
C SER A 286 -24.22 0.75 -27.49
N CYS A 287 -23.03 0.24 -27.13
CA CYS A 287 -22.08 0.91 -26.26
C CYS A 287 -21.69 2.29 -26.81
N LEU A 288 -21.83 3.33 -25.99
CA LEU A 288 -21.40 4.70 -26.29
C LEU A 288 -19.87 4.76 -26.38
N THR A 289 -19.34 5.71 -27.16
CA THR A 289 -17.89 5.92 -27.32
C THR A 289 -17.53 7.41 -27.22
N VAL A 290 -16.23 7.71 -27.18
CA VAL A 290 -15.68 9.08 -27.16
C VAL A 290 -16.03 9.91 -28.40
N THR A 291 -16.60 9.33 -29.44
CA THR A 291 -17.13 10.10 -30.58
C THR A 291 -18.49 10.74 -30.29
N GLY A 292 -19.15 10.34 -29.19
CA GLY A 292 -20.56 10.65 -28.90
C GLY A 292 -21.55 9.77 -29.67
N LYS A 293 -21.05 8.79 -30.44
CA LYS A 293 -21.83 7.77 -31.14
C LYS A 293 -21.65 6.40 -30.49
N THR A 294 -22.53 5.48 -30.85
CA THR A 294 -22.43 4.07 -30.48
C THR A 294 -21.31 3.36 -31.25
N LEU A 295 -20.84 2.22 -30.74
CA LEU A 295 -19.86 1.38 -31.41
C LEU A 295 -20.34 0.93 -32.80
N ALA A 296 -21.63 0.57 -32.94
CA ALA A 296 -22.21 0.17 -34.22
C ALA A 296 -22.17 1.31 -35.26
N GLU A 297 -22.52 2.53 -34.86
CA GLU A 297 -22.47 3.70 -35.75
C GLU A 297 -21.04 4.01 -36.20
N ASN A 298 -20.05 3.86 -35.31
CA ASN A 298 -18.64 4.06 -35.67
C ASN A 298 -18.11 2.99 -36.65
N LEU A 299 -18.64 1.76 -36.59
CA LEU A 299 -18.21 0.63 -37.42
C LEU A 299 -19.02 0.46 -38.71
N ALA A 300 -20.06 1.25 -38.92
CA ALA A 300 -21.00 1.10 -40.03
C ALA A 300 -20.30 1.11 -41.40
N ASP A 301 -19.41 2.08 -41.62
CA ASP A 301 -18.74 2.32 -42.90
C ASP A 301 -17.34 1.70 -43.00
N VAL A 302 -16.89 1.00 -41.95
CA VAL A 302 -15.58 0.33 -41.94
C VAL A 302 -15.58 -0.77 -43.01
N GLN A 303 -14.58 -0.71 -43.88
CA GLN A 303 -14.38 -1.71 -44.93
C GLN A 303 -13.82 -3.00 -44.36
N ASP A 304 -14.11 -4.11 -45.03
CA ASP A 304 -13.56 -5.40 -44.63
C ASP A 304 -12.06 -5.51 -44.96
N TYR A 305 -11.39 -6.50 -44.37
CA TYR A 305 -10.00 -6.80 -44.66
C TYR A 305 -9.77 -7.13 -46.16
N PRO A 306 -8.59 -6.79 -46.73
CA PRO A 306 -8.21 -7.19 -48.08
C PRO A 306 -8.35 -8.70 -48.30
N GLU A 307 -8.85 -9.09 -49.48
CA GLU A 307 -9.03 -10.49 -49.84
C GLU A 307 -7.69 -11.25 -49.78
N GLY A 308 -7.70 -12.45 -49.18
CA GLY A 308 -6.53 -13.32 -49.11
C GLY A 308 -5.49 -13.00 -48.03
N GLN A 309 -5.70 -11.97 -47.19
CA GLN A 309 -4.83 -11.75 -46.03
C GLN A 309 -4.85 -12.95 -45.06
N GLN A 310 -3.73 -13.19 -44.36
CA GLN A 310 -3.52 -14.36 -43.49
C GLN A 310 -3.31 -14.00 -42.01
N ILE A 311 -3.49 -12.73 -41.63
CA ILE A 311 -3.24 -12.22 -40.28
C ILE A 311 -4.47 -12.43 -39.39
N ILE A 312 -5.66 -12.08 -39.87
CA ILE A 312 -6.94 -12.31 -39.16
C ILE A 312 -7.65 -13.49 -39.80
N LEU A 313 -7.63 -14.63 -39.12
CA LEU A 313 -8.26 -15.86 -39.58
C LEU A 313 -9.79 -15.82 -39.44
N PRO A 314 -10.54 -16.60 -40.24
CA PRO A 314 -11.99 -16.64 -40.14
C PRO A 314 -12.45 -17.36 -38.85
N PHE A 315 -13.65 -17.06 -38.37
CA PHE A 315 -14.17 -17.60 -37.10
C PHE A 315 -14.39 -19.13 -37.11
N ASP A 316 -14.56 -19.74 -38.28
CA ASP A 316 -14.72 -21.19 -38.46
C ASP A 316 -13.39 -21.95 -38.56
N ALA A 317 -12.30 -21.26 -38.90
CA ALA A 317 -10.93 -21.77 -38.86
C ALA A 317 -9.99 -20.82 -38.08
N PRO A 318 -10.26 -20.57 -36.78
CA PRO A 318 -9.47 -19.65 -35.96
C PRO A 318 -8.12 -20.27 -35.55
N VAL A 319 -7.21 -19.45 -35.02
CA VAL A 319 -5.95 -19.93 -34.40
C VAL A 319 -6.27 -20.85 -33.23
N LYS A 320 -7.24 -20.46 -32.40
CA LYS A 320 -7.76 -21.25 -31.27
C LYS A 320 -9.27 -21.01 -31.17
N LYS A 321 -10.06 -22.07 -30.94
CA LYS A 321 -11.53 -22.00 -30.93
C LYS A 321 -12.11 -21.27 -29.72
N ASP A 322 -11.33 -21.17 -28.66
CA ASP A 322 -11.67 -20.60 -27.36
C ASP A 322 -10.50 -19.74 -26.85
N SER A 323 -10.72 -19.01 -25.77
CA SER A 323 -9.75 -18.06 -25.21
C SER A 323 -8.41 -18.71 -24.87
N HIS A 324 -7.30 -18.06 -25.24
CA HIS A 324 -5.96 -18.39 -24.75
C HIS A 324 -5.74 -17.97 -23.29
N LEU A 325 -6.55 -17.03 -22.77
CA LEU A 325 -6.53 -16.65 -21.36
C LEU A 325 -7.34 -17.67 -20.56
N VAL A 326 -6.64 -18.49 -19.77
CA VAL A 326 -7.24 -19.51 -18.92
C VAL A 326 -7.12 -19.08 -17.47
N ILE A 327 -8.25 -19.00 -16.77
CA ILE A 327 -8.31 -18.73 -15.34
C ILE A 327 -8.25 -20.08 -14.62
N LEU A 328 -7.25 -20.26 -13.76
CA LEU A 328 -7.05 -21.49 -12.98
C LEU A 328 -7.40 -21.25 -11.51
N LYS A 329 -8.34 -22.02 -10.98
CA LYS A 329 -8.68 -22.06 -9.54
C LYS A 329 -8.22 -23.38 -8.93
N GLY A 330 -8.36 -23.57 -7.63
CA GLY A 330 -8.01 -24.81 -6.94
C GLY A 330 -7.43 -24.51 -5.56
N ASN A 331 -6.98 -25.54 -4.85
CA ASN A 331 -6.40 -25.34 -3.52
C ASN A 331 -5.07 -24.56 -3.54
N LEU A 332 -4.35 -24.55 -4.68
CA LEU A 332 -3.13 -23.75 -4.82
C LEU A 332 -3.39 -22.28 -5.20
N SER A 333 -4.51 -22.00 -5.89
CA SER A 333 -4.95 -20.65 -6.30
C SER A 333 -6.42 -20.42 -5.97
N PRO A 334 -6.80 -20.34 -4.68
CA PRO A 334 -8.21 -20.31 -4.29
C PRO A 334 -8.95 -19.06 -4.77
N LYS A 335 -8.23 -17.94 -5.00
CA LYS A 335 -8.80 -16.71 -5.58
C LYS A 335 -8.54 -16.58 -7.08
N GLY A 336 -7.90 -17.57 -7.69
CA GLY A 336 -7.58 -17.63 -9.11
C GLY A 336 -6.11 -17.34 -9.45
N ALA A 337 -5.74 -17.73 -10.65
CA ALA A 337 -4.49 -17.46 -11.33
C ALA A 337 -4.76 -17.31 -12.84
N VAL A 338 -3.85 -16.71 -13.58
CA VAL A 338 -4.02 -16.46 -15.03
C VAL A 338 -2.90 -17.14 -15.79
N ALA A 339 -3.29 -17.97 -16.76
CA ALA A 339 -2.38 -18.64 -17.68
C ALA A 339 -2.66 -18.21 -19.11
N LYS A 340 -1.61 -18.20 -19.95
CA LYS A 340 -1.75 -18.12 -21.40
C LYS A 340 -1.54 -19.52 -21.97
N ILE A 341 -2.61 -20.17 -22.41
CA ILE A 341 -2.60 -21.52 -22.97
C ILE A 341 -2.92 -21.46 -24.46
N THR A 342 -1.94 -21.77 -25.31
CA THR A 342 -2.13 -21.76 -26.78
C THR A 342 -2.69 -23.08 -27.31
N GLY A 343 -2.54 -24.15 -26.54
CA GLY A 343 -2.91 -25.53 -26.90
C GLY A 343 -1.75 -26.33 -27.50
N LYS A 344 -0.66 -25.68 -27.94
CA LYS A 344 0.54 -26.35 -28.46
C LYS A 344 1.34 -27.06 -27.37
N GLU A 345 1.24 -26.56 -26.14
CA GLU A 345 1.85 -27.09 -24.93
C GLU A 345 1.06 -28.28 -24.32
N GLY A 346 -0.14 -28.56 -24.83
CA GLY A 346 -1.09 -29.49 -24.22
C GLY A 346 -2.03 -28.80 -23.23
N LEU A 347 -2.91 -29.60 -22.59
CA LEU A 347 -3.93 -29.08 -21.67
C LEU A 347 -3.75 -29.56 -20.22
N HIS A 348 -2.77 -30.43 -19.99
CA HIS A 348 -2.46 -30.96 -18.67
C HIS A 348 -0.95 -31.02 -18.43
N PHE A 349 -0.51 -30.65 -17.23
CA PHE A 349 0.85 -30.81 -16.76
C PHE A 349 0.84 -31.23 -15.29
N ALA A 350 1.67 -32.20 -14.91
CA ALA A 350 1.81 -32.62 -13.52
C ALA A 350 3.26 -32.98 -13.21
N GLY A 351 3.74 -32.60 -12.02
CA GLY A 351 5.10 -32.90 -11.61
C GLY A 351 5.46 -32.38 -10.22
N PRO A 352 6.66 -32.77 -9.72
CA PRO A 352 7.17 -32.27 -8.45
C PRO A 352 7.50 -30.78 -8.53
N ALA A 353 7.23 -30.07 -7.43
CA ALA A 353 7.53 -28.66 -7.30
C ALA A 353 9.04 -28.42 -7.11
N ARG A 354 9.55 -27.40 -7.80
CA ARG A 354 10.87 -26.82 -7.60
C ARG A 354 10.71 -25.35 -7.20
N VAL A 355 10.89 -25.05 -5.93
CA VAL A 355 10.53 -23.78 -5.30
C VAL A 355 11.73 -22.84 -5.21
N PHE A 356 11.51 -21.59 -5.61
CA PHE A 356 12.48 -20.49 -5.51
C PHE A 356 11.84 -19.27 -4.83
N GLU A 357 12.57 -18.69 -3.87
CA GLU A 357 12.22 -17.44 -3.18
C GLU A 357 12.67 -16.24 -4.02
N GLY A 358 11.94 -15.98 -5.11
CA GLY A 358 12.16 -14.85 -6.01
C GLY A 358 12.94 -15.17 -7.29
N GLU A 359 12.96 -14.18 -8.20
CA GLU A 359 13.45 -14.34 -9.58
C GLU A 359 14.93 -14.71 -9.65
N GLN A 360 15.78 -14.11 -8.82
CA GLN A 360 17.23 -14.35 -8.87
C GLN A 360 17.59 -15.80 -8.54
N GLY A 361 16.92 -16.38 -7.53
CA GLY A 361 17.09 -17.78 -7.16
C GLY A 361 16.67 -18.71 -8.30
N ALA A 362 15.51 -18.44 -8.90
CA ALA A 362 15.01 -19.20 -10.04
C ALA A 362 15.97 -19.13 -11.24
N MET A 363 16.48 -17.94 -11.57
CA MET A 363 17.44 -17.76 -12.65
C MET A 363 18.71 -18.58 -12.44
N ARG A 364 19.29 -18.53 -11.24
CA ARG A 364 20.46 -19.34 -10.91
C ARG A 364 20.15 -20.83 -11.04
N GLY A 365 19.06 -21.30 -10.45
CA GLY A 365 18.67 -22.70 -10.49
C GLY A 365 18.42 -23.21 -11.92
N ILE A 366 17.85 -22.39 -12.81
CA ILE A 366 17.67 -22.75 -14.22
C ILE A 366 19.01 -22.83 -14.96
N LEU A 367 19.88 -21.84 -14.78
CA LEU A 367 21.17 -21.78 -15.49
C LEU A 367 22.16 -22.84 -15.03
N ASP A 368 22.18 -23.14 -13.73
CA ASP A 368 23.04 -24.15 -13.11
C ASP A 368 22.52 -25.59 -13.33
N GLY A 369 21.33 -25.73 -13.91
CA GLY A 369 20.72 -27.03 -14.21
C GLY A 369 20.12 -27.72 -13.00
N GLU A 370 19.73 -26.97 -11.96
CA GLU A 370 18.95 -27.50 -10.82
C GLU A 370 17.53 -27.88 -11.27
N VAL A 371 16.95 -27.13 -12.20
CA VAL A 371 15.63 -27.43 -12.78
C VAL A 371 15.72 -28.61 -13.74
N GLN A 372 14.90 -29.63 -13.50
CA GLN A 372 14.83 -30.85 -14.30
C GLN A 372 13.57 -30.91 -15.18
N PRO A 373 13.62 -31.62 -16.33
CA PRO A 373 12.41 -31.96 -17.09
C PRO A 373 11.36 -32.66 -16.22
N GLY A 374 10.10 -32.27 -16.39
CA GLY A 374 8.95 -32.78 -15.63
C GLY A 374 8.65 -32.00 -14.35
N GLU A 375 9.46 -31.03 -13.95
CA GLU A 375 9.23 -30.24 -12.74
C GLU A 375 8.23 -29.08 -12.96
N VAL A 376 7.57 -28.69 -11.87
CA VAL A 376 6.78 -27.47 -11.76
C VAL A 376 7.61 -26.42 -11.01
N VAL A 377 8.17 -25.47 -11.74
CA VAL A 377 8.98 -24.38 -11.17
C VAL A 377 8.07 -23.34 -10.52
N VAL A 378 8.20 -23.16 -9.20
CA VAL A 378 7.42 -22.22 -8.40
C VAL A 378 8.32 -21.04 -8.01
N ILE A 379 8.03 -19.85 -8.52
CA ILE A 379 8.73 -18.61 -8.16
C ILE A 379 7.78 -17.78 -7.30
N ARG A 380 8.09 -17.63 -6.00
CA ARG A 380 7.19 -16.98 -5.05
C ARG A 380 7.82 -15.78 -4.35
N GLY A 381 7.00 -15.01 -3.63
CA GLY A 381 7.45 -13.80 -2.95
C GLY A 381 7.69 -12.65 -3.94
N VAL A 382 7.06 -12.71 -5.11
CA VAL A 382 7.16 -11.70 -6.18
C VAL A 382 5.78 -11.15 -6.55
N GLY A 383 4.80 -11.29 -5.67
CA GLY A 383 3.49 -10.68 -5.79
C GLY A 383 3.47 -9.16 -5.52
N PRO A 384 2.27 -8.54 -5.47
CA PRO A 384 2.11 -7.11 -5.22
C PRO A 384 2.81 -6.60 -3.96
N LYS A 385 2.77 -7.36 -2.86
CA LYS A 385 3.43 -7.01 -1.60
C LYS A 385 4.77 -7.71 -1.41
N GLY A 386 4.87 -8.97 -1.84
CA GLY A 386 6.07 -9.78 -1.69
C GLY A 386 7.24 -9.25 -2.51
N GLY A 387 7.00 -8.87 -3.77
CA GLY A 387 8.02 -8.30 -4.66
C GLY A 387 8.71 -7.10 -4.02
N PRO A 388 7.96 -6.07 -3.59
CA PRO A 388 6.63 -5.61 -4.03
C PRO A 388 6.59 -5.12 -5.49
N GLY A 389 5.40 -4.76 -5.96
CA GLY A 389 5.20 -4.22 -7.31
C GLY A 389 4.90 -5.28 -8.38
N MET A 390 4.77 -6.54 -7.98
CA MET A 390 4.40 -7.65 -8.87
C MET A 390 5.23 -7.64 -10.18
N PRO A 391 6.57 -7.73 -10.11
CA PRO A 391 7.45 -7.59 -11.27
C PRO A 391 7.10 -8.58 -12.39
N GLU A 392 7.33 -8.15 -13.63
CA GLU A 392 7.15 -8.98 -14.83
C GLU A 392 8.47 -9.67 -15.19
N MET A 393 8.51 -10.98 -14.99
CA MET A 393 9.70 -11.79 -15.19
C MET A 393 9.74 -12.33 -16.62
N LEU A 394 10.77 -11.95 -17.38
CA LEU A 394 11.07 -12.51 -18.70
C LEU A 394 12.32 -13.40 -18.66
N LYS A 395 13.30 -13.09 -17.80
CA LYS A 395 14.55 -13.84 -17.74
C LYS A 395 14.34 -15.33 -17.46
N PRO A 396 13.50 -15.75 -16.48
CA PRO A 396 13.28 -17.17 -16.20
C PRO A 396 12.69 -17.92 -17.39
N THR A 397 11.73 -17.32 -18.09
CA THR A 397 11.07 -17.97 -19.24
C THR A 397 12.03 -18.09 -20.42
N SER A 398 12.80 -17.04 -20.72
CA SER A 398 13.85 -17.09 -21.74
C SER A 398 14.95 -18.10 -21.41
N ALA A 399 15.35 -18.22 -20.13
CA ALA A 399 16.36 -19.19 -19.70
C ALA A 399 15.87 -20.64 -19.82
N ILE A 400 14.60 -20.91 -19.48
CA ILE A 400 13.97 -22.23 -19.67
C ILE A 400 13.96 -22.63 -21.15
N ILE A 401 13.56 -21.71 -22.04
CA ILE A 401 13.60 -21.94 -23.50
C ILE A 401 15.04 -22.13 -23.98
N GLY A 402 15.97 -21.31 -23.47
CA GLY A 402 17.40 -21.41 -23.71
C GLY A 402 18.05 -22.70 -23.19
N LYS A 403 17.42 -23.43 -22.27
CA LYS A 403 17.87 -24.76 -21.83
C LYS A 403 17.15 -25.91 -22.56
N GLY A 404 16.26 -25.59 -23.50
CA GLY A 404 15.44 -26.59 -24.20
C GLY A 404 14.35 -27.21 -23.32
N LEU A 405 14.01 -26.58 -22.19
CA LEU A 405 13.07 -27.10 -21.20
C LEU A 405 11.62 -26.64 -21.41
N GLY A 406 11.36 -25.73 -22.36
CA GLY A 406 10.06 -25.03 -22.49
C GLY A 406 8.82 -25.90 -22.68
N ALA A 407 8.96 -27.09 -23.26
CA ALA A 407 7.84 -28.05 -23.40
C ALA A 407 7.78 -29.09 -22.26
N SER A 408 8.80 -29.11 -21.39
CA SER A 408 8.97 -30.15 -20.37
C SER A 408 8.82 -29.65 -18.94
N VAL A 409 8.67 -28.34 -18.71
CA VAL A 409 8.47 -27.77 -17.37
C VAL A 409 7.27 -26.83 -17.35
N ALA A 410 6.65 -26.67 -16.19
CA ALA A 410 5.67 -25.62 -15.93
C ALA A 410 6.27 -24.53 -15.04
N LEU A 411 5.79 -23.30 -15.17
CA LEU A 411 6.20 -22.13 -14.40
C LEU A 411 4.97 -21.53 -13.71
N ILE A 412 5.04 -21.39 -12.38
CA ILE A 412 3.98 -20.81 -11.56
C ILE A 412 4.55 -19.68 -10.70
N THR A 413 3.83 -18.57 -10.60
CA THR A 413 4.25 -17.44 -9.75
C THR A 413 3.07 -16.63 -9.19
N ASP A 414 3.29 -16.03 -8.01
CA ASP A 414 2.44 -14.96 -7.47
C ASP A 414 2.72 -13.58 -8.13
N GLY A 415 3.79 -13.46 -8.91
CA GLY A 415 4.12 -12.32 -9.76
C GLY A 415 3.52 -12.40 -11.16
N ARG A 416 4.22 -11.85 -12.15
CA ARG A 416 3.81 -11.86 -13.58
C ARG A 416 4.91 -12.44 -14.45
N PHE A 417 4.53 -13.12 -15.52
CA PHE A 417 5.44 -13.52 -16.59
C PHE A 417 5.21 -12.70 -17.83
N SER A 418 6.26 -12.44 -18.59
CA SER A 418 6.16 -11.66 -19.82
C SER A 418 5.51 -12.46 -20.96
N GLY A 419 4.77 -11.76 -21.81
CA GLY A 419 3.93 -12.35 -22.87
C GLY A 419 4.67 -13.17 -23.93
N GLY A 420 6.00 -13.06 -24.05
CA GLY A 420 6.84 -13.82 -25.00
C GLY A 420 7.10 -15.29 -24.63
N SER A 421 6.39 -15.84 -23.65
CA SER A 421 6.71 -17.15 -23.08
C SER A 421 5.92 -18.28 -23.75
N HIS A 422 6.57 -19.41 -24.01
CA HIS A 422 5.95 -20.65 -24.49
C HIS A 422 5.89 -21.70 -23.37
N GLY A 423 4.85 -22.52 -23.34
CA GLY A 423 4.65 -23.57 -22.34
C GLY A 423 3.60 -23.22 -21.27
N PHE A 424 3.52 -24.05 -20.22
CA PHE A 424 2.63 -23.80 -19.08
C PHE A 424 3.20 -22.68 -18.20
N VAL A 425 2.79 -21.44 -18.49
CA VAL A 425 3.24 -20.25 -17.77
C VAL A 425 2.05 -19.59 -17.08
N ILE A 426 2.02 -19.70 -15.74
CA ILE A 426 0.91 -19.29 -14.88
C ILE A 426 1.40 -18.17 -13.96
N GLY A 427 0.78 -17.00 -14.06
CA GLY A 427 1.02 -15.88 -13.16
C GLY A 427 -0.19 -15.57 -12.28
N HIS A 428 -0.04 -14.56 -11.44
CA HIS A 428 -1.13 -13.99 -10.65
C HIS A 428 -1.74 -14.98 -9.65
N VAL A 429 -0.96 -15.96 -9.18
CA VAL A 429 -1.47 -16.91 -8.18
C VAL A 429 -1.89 -16.16 -6.93
N THR A 430 -3.17 -16.27 -6.60
CA THR A 430 -3.79 -15.48 -5.52
C THR A 430 -4.48 -16.41 -4.52
N PRO A 431 -4.29 -16.19 -3.19
CA PRO A 431 -3.45 -15.17 -2.54
C PRO A 431 -1.94 -15.35 -2.77
N GLU A 432 -1.19 -14.24 -2.75
CA GLU A 432 0.27 -14.25 -2.91
C GLU A 432 0.99 -14.87 -1.69
N ALA A 433 2.25 -15.27 -1.85
CA ALA A 433 3.02 -15.90 -0.76
C ALA A 433 3.21 -14.98 0.44
N TYR A 434 3.33 -13.65 0.22
CA TYR A 434 3.56 -12.68 1.29
C TYR A 434 2.39 -12.58 2.28
N ASP A 435 1.16 -12.85 1.82
CA ASP A 435 -0.03 -12.87 2.66
C ASP A 435 -0.38 -14.28 3.18
N GLY A 436 0.57 -15.22 3.08
CA GLY A 436 0.40 -16.59 3.56
C GLY A 436 -0.52 -17.42 2.66
N GLY A 437 -0.62 -17.07 1.37
CA GLY A 437 -1.35 -17.88 0.40
C GLY A 437 -0.72 -19.27 0.20
N PRO A 438 -1.46 -20.26 -0.35
CA PRO A 438 -0.98 -21.64 -0.51
C PRO A 438 0.36 -21.76 -1.23
N ILE A 439 0.64 -20.92 -2.23
CA ILE A 439 1.94 -20.87 -2.94
C ILE A 439 3.13 -20.58 -1.99
N GLY A 440 2.89 -19.86 -0.89
CA GLY A 440 3.85 -19.59 0.17
C GLY A 440 4.20 -20.80 1.05
N LEU A 441 3.46 -21.91 0.94
CA LEU A 441 3.62 -23.12 1.75
C LEU A 441 4.17 -24.31 0.97
N VAL A 442 4.21 -24.22 -0.36
CA VAL A 442 4.75 -25.26 -1.23
C VAL A 442 6.23 -25.52 -0.89
N GLN A 443 6.62 -26.79 -0.86
CA GLN A 443 7.98 -27.24 -0.64
C GLN A 443 8.50 -28.00 -1.86
N ASN A 444 9.83 -28.11 -1.98
CA ASN A 444 10.46 -28.90 -3.04
C ASN A 444 9.99 -30.37 -2.98
N GLY A 445 9.58 -30.91 -4.13
CA GLY A 445 9.11 -32.29 -4.27
C GLY A 445 7.60 -32.49 -4.12
N ASP A 446 6.86 -31.50 -3.58
CA ASP A 446 5.40 -31.56 -3.51
C ASP A 446 4.80 -31.76 -4.92
N GLN A 447 3.80 -32.61 -5.05
CA GLN A 447 3.18 -32.85 -6.35
C GLN A 447 2.18 -31.74 -6.68
N ILE A 448 2.27 -31.17 -7.88
CA ILE A 448 1.35 -30.16 -8.41
C ILE A 448 0.81 -30.65 -9.76
N SER A 449 -0.50 -30.51 -9.97
CA SER A 449 -1.12 -30.74 -11.27
C SER A 449 -1.89 -29.51 -11.74
N ILE A 450 -1.74 -29.20 -13.03
CA ILE A 450 -2.39 -28.09 -13.72
C ILE A 450 -3.25 -28.70 -14.83
N ASN A 451 -4.53 -28.38 -14.83
CA ASN A 451 -5.47 -28.84 -15.84
C ASN A 451 -6.22 -27.64 -16.44
N ALA A 452 -5.94 -27.32 -17.69
CA ALA A 452 -6.57 -26.21 -18.41
C ALA A 452 -8.00 -26.54 -18.87
N GLU A 453 -8.37 -27.82 -19.00
CA GLU A 453 -9.74 -28.25 -19.35
C GLU A 453 -10.68 -28.07 -18.15
N THR A 454 -10.31 -28.64 -17.00
CA THR A 454 -11.10 -28.51 -15.76
C THR A 454 -10.90 -27.14 -15.10
N ARG A 455 -9.87 -26.39 -15.52
CA ARG A 455 -9.47 -25.08 -14.99
C ARG A 455 -9.02 -25.16 -13.53
N GLU A 456 -8.35 -26.26 -13.19
CA GLU A 456 -7.91 -26.58 -11.84
C GLU A 456 -6.38 -26.58 -11.72
N MET A 457 -5.89 -26.03 -10.61
CA MET A 457 -4.51 -26.10 -10.16
C MET A 457 -4.49 -26.70 -8.76
N THR A 458 -4.08 -27.96 -8.69
CA THR A 458 -4.14 -28.79 -7.50
C THR A 458 -2.77 -29.03 -6.93
N TRP A 459 -2.62 -28.75 -5.65
CA TRP A 459 -1.47 -29.10 -4.82
C TRP A 459 -1.81 -30.35 -4.02
N HIS A 460 -1.11 -31.45 -4.28
CA HIS A 460 -1.41 -32.78 -3.75
C HIS A 460 -0.71 -32.99 -2.39
N VAL A 461 -1.16 -32.22 -1.40
CA VAL A 461 -0.74 -32.34 0.00
C VAL A 461 -1.99 -32.43 0.87
N ASP A 462 -1.98 -33.32 1.85
CA ASP A 462 -3.13 -33.56 2.72
C ASP A 462 -3.44 -32.34 3.60
N GLU A 463 -4.72 -32.08 3.87
CA GLU A 463 -5.17 -30.93 4.66
C GLU A 463 -4.48 -30.77 6.02
N PRO A 464 -4.20 -31.84 6.82
CA PRO A 464 -3.49 -31.71 8.08
C PRO A 464 -2.06 -31.18 7.93
N GLU A 465 -1.37 -31.58 6.85
CA GLU A 465 -0.02 -31.12 6.54
C GLU A 465 -0.05 -29.65 6.07
N ILE A 466 -1.04 -29.28 5.24
CA ILE A 466 -1.26 -27.88 4.86
C ILE A 466 -1.49 -27.00 6.10
N ALA A 467 -2.36 -27.45 7.02
CA ALA A 467 -2.64 -26.73 8.26
C ALA A 467 -1.39 -26.60 9.15
N ALA A 468 -0.58 -27.66 9.25
CA ALA A 468 0.68 -27.62 9.99
C ALA A 468 1.68 -26.62 9.37
N ARG A 469 1.82 -26.61 8.03
CA ARG A 469 2.67 -25.65 7.31
C ARG A 469 2.16 -24.21 7.46
N GLN A 470 0.84 -24.01 7.42
CA GLN A 470 0.22 -22.69 7.65
C GLN A 470 0.48 -22.19 9.07
N ALA A 471 0.38 -23.06 10.09
CA ALA A 471 0.65 -22.70 11.47
C ALA A 471 2.13 -22.39 11.73
N ALA A 472 3.03 -23.03 10.98
CA ALA A 472 4.47 -22.77 11.03
C ALA A 472 4.90 -21.59 10.14
N TRP A 473 4.02 -21.05 9.29
CA TRP A 473 4.37 -19.97 8.37
C TRP A 473 4.59 -18.66 9.11
N ILE A 474 5.73 -18.04 8.84
CA ILE A 474 6.10 -16.74 9.40
C ILE A 474 6.07 -15.72 8.28
N LYS A 475 5.29 -14.66 8.46
CA LYS A 475 5.22 -13.56 7.49
C LYS A 475 6.60 -12.96 7.26
N PRO A 476 7.11 -12.93 6.01
CA PRO A 476 8.38 -12.29 5.71
C PRO A 476 8.38 -10.82 6.10
N LYS A 477 9.55 -10.28 6.48
CA LYS A 477 9.70 -8.83 6.67
C LYS A 477 9.49 -8.10 5.34
N PRO A 478 8.92 -6.88 5.33
CA PRO A 478 8.82 -6.10 4.10
C PRO A 478 10.20 -5.85 3.48
N ASN A 479 10.33 -6.09 2.18
CA ASN A 479 11.57 -5.82 1.44
C ASN A 479 11.90 -4.31 1.35
N TYR A 480 10.87 -3.45 1.46
CA TYR A 480 11.03 -1.99 1.50
C TYR A 480 10.15 -1.40 2.60
N THR A 481 10.76 -0.55 3.43
CA THR A 481 10.08 0.11 4.57
C THR A 481 9.77 1.59 4.31
N HIS A 482 10.35 2.17 3.26
CA HIS A 482 10.15 3.56 2.84
C HIS A 482 9.96 3.69 1.32
N GLY A 483 9.56 4.88 0.86
CA GLY A 483 9.41 5.19 -0.57
C GLY A 483 8.14 4.64 -1.22
N ALA A 484 8.08 4.74 -2.55
CA ALA A 484 6.87 4.43 -3.31
C ALA A 484 6.49 2.94 -3.29
N LEU A 485 7.48 2.04 -3.29
CA LEU A 485 7.25 0.60 -3.16
C LEU A 485 6.67 0.21 -1.80
N ALA A 486 7.12 0.83 -0.71
CA ALA A 486 6.55 0.61 0.62
C ALA A 486 5.10 1.11 0.71
N LYS A 487 4.77 2.23 0.03
CA LYS A 487 3.38 2.70 -0.08
C LYS A 487 2.53 1.69 -0.87
N PHE A 488 3.01 1.22 -2.02
CA PHE A 488 2.31 0.24 -2.85
C PHE A 488 2.02 -1.07 -2.09
N ALA A 489 3.00 -1.58 -1.36
CA ALA A 489 2.86 -2.81 -0.55
C ALA A 489 1.85 -2.65 0.61
N LYS A 490 1.58 -1.41 1.06
CA LYS A 490 0.58 -1.13 2.11
C LYS A 490 -0.81 -0.85 1.54
N LEU A 491 -0.89 -0.16 0.42
CA LEU A 491 -2.14 0.25 -0.23
C LEU A 491 -2.94 -0.94 -0.81
N THR A 492 -2.37 -2.15 -0.78
CA THR A 492 -2.91 -3.30 -1.51
C THR A 492 -3.92 -4.17 -0.77
N SER A 493 -4.27 -3.96 0.50
CA SER A 493 -5.53 -4.56 1.08
C SER A 493 -5.87 -4.30 2.56
N ASP A 494 -5.10 -3.56 3.36
CA ASP A 494 -5.34 -3.58 4.81
C ASP A 494 -6.17 -2.36 5.26
N GLY A 495 -7.49 -2.57 5.40
CA GLY A 495 -8.42 -1.61 6.02
C GLY A 495 -8.12 -1.37 7.51
N LEU A 496 -8.96 -0.58 8.18
CA LEU A 496 -8.82 -0.32 9.61
C LEU A 496 -9.33 -1.53 10.41
N SER A 497 -8.54 -2.00 11.36
CA SER A 497 -8.93 -3.07 12.28
C SER A 497 -8.68 -2.67 13.73
N ILE A 498 -9.41 -3.26 14.66
CA ILE A 498 -9.19 -3.15 16.10
C ILE A 498 -9.04 -4.54 16.72
N HIS A 499 -8.03 -4.70 17.56
CA HIS A 499 -7.78 -5.91 18.34
C HIS A 499 -8.22 -5.67 19.78
N LEU A 500 -9.06 -6.57 20.31
CA LEU A 500 -9.73 -6.46 21.60
C LEU A 500 -9.61 -7.76 22.41
N ARG A 501 -9.71 -7.63 23.74
CA ARG A 501 -9.85 -8.73 24.70
C ARG A 501 -11.03 -8.45 25.61
N LEU A 502 -11.89 -9.44 25.87
CA LEU A 502 -13.09 -9.24 26.69
C LEU A 502 -12.78 -8.93 28.17
N ASP A 503 -11.61 -9.35 28.66
CA ASP A 503 -11.08 -9.15 30.00
C ASP A 503 -10.07 -7.99 30.07
N ASP A 504 -9.89 -7.21 29.00
CA ASP A 504 -9.03 -6.03 28.97
C ASP A 504 -9.83 -4.74 29.20
N VAL A 505 -9.38 -3.94 30.16
CA VAL A 505 -10.05 -2.69 30.55
C VAL A 505 -9.88 -1.60 29.49
N TYR A 506 -8.80 -1.61 28.71
CA TYR A 506 -8.64 -0.68 27.59
C TYR A 506 -9.59 -1.02 26.44
N SER A 507 -9.81 -2.31 26.19
CA SER A 507 -10.85 -2.79 25.28
C SER A 507 -12.23 -2.25 25.70
N TYR A 508 -12.55 -2.25 27.00
CA TYR A 508 -13.80 -1.69 27.53
C TYR A 508 -13.98 -0.18 27.26
N LEU A 509 -12.90 0.59 27.33
CA LEU A 509 -12.95 2.01 26.98
C LEU A 509 -13.05 2.21 25.46
N ALA A 510 -12.29 1.44 24.68
CA ALA A 510 -12.22 1.56 23.23
C ALA A 510 -13.56 1.27 22.54
N VAL A 511 -14.29 0.24 23.00
CA VAL A 511 -15.56 -0.17 22.38
C VAL A 511 -16.64 0.91 22.40
N GLN A 512 -16.61 1.80 23.40
CA GLN A 512 -17.57 2.91 23.56
C GLN A 512 -17.45 3.96 22.43
N GLN A 513 -16.39 3.92 21.61
CA GLN A 513 -16.18 4.86 20.51
C GLN A 513 -16.37 4.23 19.13
N LEU A 514 -16.44 2.90 19.04
CA LEU A 514 -16.46 2.21 17.74
C LEU A 514 -17.72 2.51 16.92
N PRO A 515 -18.94 2.57 17.48
CA PRO A 515 -20.12 2.88 16.68
C PRO A 515 -20.07 4.27 16.04
N GLN A 516 -19.53 5.26 16.76
CA GLN A 516 -19.35 6.63 16.28
C GLN A 516 -18.19 6.72 15.28
N LEU A 517 -17.09 6.00 15.54
CA LEU A 517 -15.95 5.94 14.62
C LEU A 517 -16.39 5.33 13.29
N GLU A 518 -17.08 4.19 13.32
CA GLU A 518 -17.64 3.53 12.15
C GLU A 518 -18.51 4.49 11.33
N GLU A 519 -19.37 5.31 11.96
CA GLU A 519 -20.20 6.27 11.24
C GLU A 519 -19.38 7.23 10.38
N ILE A 520 -18.29 7.76 10.93
CA ILE A 520 -17.43 8.76 10.26
C ILE A 520 -16.32 8.16 9.41
N LEU A 521 -16.17 6.82 9.32
CA LEU A 521 -15.19 6.20 8.41
C LEU A 521 -15.64 6.32 6.93
N SER A 522 -14.66 6.50 6.04
CA SER A 522 -14.88 6.43 4.60
C SER A 522 -15.34 5.02 4.16
N PRO A 523 -16.09 4.91 3.05
CA PRO A 523 -16.51 3.61 2.50
C PRO A 523 -15.35 2.64 2.22
N GLN A 524 -14.13 3.16 2.04
CA GLN A 524 -12.93 2.37 1.78
C GLN A 524 -12.42 1.62 3.03
N LEU A 525 -12.73 2.13 4.22
CA LEU A 525 -12.37 1.50 5.49
C LEU A 525 -13.53 0.73 6.14
N LYS A 526 -14.75 0.87 5.59
CA LYS A 526 -15.94 0.19 6.09
C LYS A 526 -16.07 -1.22 5.50
N PRO A 527 -16.53 -2.20 6.28
CA PRO A 527 -16.78 -2.12 7.73
C PRO A 527 -15.48 -2.15 8.56
N LEU A 528 -15.47 -1.47 9.72
CA LEU A 528 -14.40 -1.63 10.71
C LEU A 528 -14.26 -3.10 11.10
N LYS A 529 -13.04 -3.63 10.96
CA LYS A 529 -12.75 -5.02 11.28
C LYS A 529 -12.45 -5.20 12.76
N VAL A 530 -13.26 -5.97 13.48
CA VAL A 530 -13.10 -6.27 14.91
C VAL A 530 -12.47 -7.64 15.10
N ILE A 531 -11.37 -7.71 15.85
CA ILE A 531 -10.65 -8.95 16.15
C ILE A 531 -10.66 -9.15 17.66
N ILE A 532 -11.30 -10.21 18.14
CA ILE A 532 -11.41 -10.53 19.57
C ILE A 532 -10.51 -11.73 19.87
N SER A 533 -9.45 -11.50 20.62
CA SER A 533 -8.53 -12.55 21.04
C SER A 533 -8.97 -13.16 22.37
N SER A 534 -8.81 -14.49 22.51
CA SER A 534 -8.98 -15.21 23.77
C SER A 534 -7.69 -15.36 24.58
N SER A 535 -6.57 -14.78 24.14
CA SER A 535 -5.25 -15.03 24.70
C SER A 535 -4.54 -13.74 25.16
N HIS A 536 -3.91 -13.81 26.33
CA HIS A 536 -3.15 -12.69 26.90
C HIS A 536 -1.66 -12.78 26.51
N ALA A 537 -1.04 -11.63 26.22
CA ALA A 537 0.42 -11.54 26.15
C ALA A 537 1.05 -11.50 27.56
N ALA A 538 2.36 -11.71 27.65
CA ALA A 538 3.08 -11.56 28.90
C ALA A 538 3.12 -10.08 29.34
N PRO A 539 2.83 -9.75 30.61
CA PRO A 539 2.97 -8.40 31.11
C PRO A 539 4.39 -7.83 30.94
N PRO A 540 4.54 -6.51 30.73
CA PRO A 540 5.84 -5.88 30.59
C PRO A 540 6.59 -5.84 31.93
N ASN A 541 7.89 -5.55 31.87
CA ASN A 541 8.72 -5.22 33.04
C ASN A 541 8.76 -6.30 34.14
N GLN A 542 8.59 -7.58 33.77
CA GLN A 542 8.54 -8.71 34.72
C GLN A 542 7.41 -8.60 35.76
N MET A 543 6.39 -7.76 35.51
CA MET A 543 5.22 -7.69 36.37
C MET A 543 4.47 -9.03 36.35
N SER A 544 3.93 -9.39 37.50
CA SER A 544 2.90 -10.42 37.57
C SER A 544 1.62 -9.94 36.87
N PHE A 545 0.76 -10.88 36.50
CA PHE A 545 -0.52 -10.55 35.87
C PHE A 545 -1.39 -9.67 36.76
N ASP A 546 -1.40 -9.93 38.07
CA ASP A 546 -2.17 -9.15 39.05
C ASP A 546 -1.66 -7.70 39.17
N GLU A 547 -0.34 -7.49 39.14
CA GLU A 547 0.27 -6.15 39.16
C GLU A 547 -0.08 -5.35 37.90
N TRP A 548 0.04 -5.97 36.73
CA TRP A 548 -0.32 -5.36 35.46
C TRP A 548 -1.81 -5.04 35.40
N GLN A 549 -2.65 -5.94 35.89
CA GLN A 549 -4.08 -5.71 35.96
C GLN A 549 -4.43 -4.54 36.89
N HIS A 550 -3.80 -4.46 38.06
CA HIS A 550 -4.04 -3.36 38.99
C HIS A 550 -3.61 -2.02 38.40
N TYR A 551 -2.45 -1.99 37.72
CA TYR A 551 -1.97 -0.83 36.98
C TYR A 551 -2.97 -0.36 35.92
N THR A 552 -3.36 -1.26 35.01
CA THR A 552 -4.24 -0.92 33.88
C THR A 552 -5.64 -0.48 34.32
N ILE A 553 -6.18 -1.04 35.40
CA ILE A 553 -7.47 -0.59 35.98
C ILE A 553 -7.37 0.83 36.53
N ASN A 554 -6.29 1.15 37.26
CA ASN A 554 -6.10 2.49 37.82
C ASN A 554 -5.90 3.53 36.71
N ASP A 555 -5.11 3.18 35.68
CA ASP A 555 -4.88 4.01 34.51
C ASP A 555 -6.18 4.24 33.71
N ALA A 556 -6.95 3.18 33.43
CA ALA A 556 -8.24 3.29 32.77
C ALA A 556 -9.24 4.17 33.53
N LYS A 557 -9.19 4.20 34.87
CA LYS A 557 -10.02 5.08 35.70
C LYS A 557 -9.65 6.55 35.55
N ILE A 558 -8.37 6.85 35.27
CA ILE A 558 -7.90 8.20 34.97
C ILE A 558 -8.37 8.60 33.56
N LEU A 559 -8.10 7.75 32.57
CA LEU A 559 -8.51 7.96 31.17
C LEU A 559 -10.03 8.13 31.04
N SER A 560 -10.81 7.35 31.78
CA SER A 560 -12.28 7.46 31.75
C SER A 560 -12.78 8.80 32.24
N LYS A 561 -12.14 9.39 33.27
CA LYS A 561 -12.49 10.72 33.78
C LYS A 561 -12.05 11.81 32.81
N GLN A 562 -10.84 11.70 32.25
CA GLN A 562 -10.31 12.66 31.30
C GLN A 562 -11.14 12.75 30.02
N HIS A 563 -11.61 11.59 29.52
CA HIS A 563 -12.31 11.50 28.23
C HIS A 563 -13.82 11.24 28.37
N ARG A 564 -14.36 11.32 29.59
CA ARG A 564 -15.79 11.16 29.93
C ARG A 564 -16.38 9.82 29.46
N PHE A 565 -15.59 8.75 29.51
CA PHE A 565 -16.08 7.39 29.27
C PHE A 565 -16.95 6.89 30.42
N SER A 566 -17.94 6.06 30.10
CA SER A 566 -18.71 5.34 31.10
C SER A 566 -17.83 4.29 31.78
N PHE A 567 -17.64 4.40 33.09
CA PHE A 567 -16.77 3.52 33.86
C PHE A 567 -17.34 3.24 35.25
N HIS A 568 -17.24 2.00 35.72
CA HIS A 568 -17.74 1.62 37.04
C HIS A 568 -16.83 2.18 38.14
N ASP A 569 -17.38 2.60 39.29
CA ASP A 569 -16.59 3.20 40.38
C ASP A 569 -15.59 2.21 41.01
N THR A 570 -15.92 0.93 40.97
CA THR A 570 -15.13 -0.21 41.46
C THR A 570 -15.09 -1.32 40.39
N PRO A 571 -14.31 -1.16 39.31
CA PRO A 571 -14.24 -2.17 38.26
C PRO A 571 -13.55 -3.44 38.81
N GLU A 572 -14.10 -4.61 38.47
CA GLU A 572 -13.49 -5.90 38.75
C GLU A 572 -13.40 -6.69 37.44
N LEU A 573 -12.45 -7.63 37.37
CA LEU A 573 -12.33 -8.52 36.23
C LEU A 573 -13.62 -9.32 36.01
N PRO A 574 -14.06 -9.46 34.76
CA PRO A 574 -15.15 -10.38 34.45
C PRO A 574 -14.74 -11.83 34.79
N THR A 575 -15.66 -12.58 35.40
CA THR A 575 -15.44 -14.00 35.71
C THR A 575 -15.28 -14.83 34.42
N ALA A 576 -14.54 -15.94 34.47
CA ALA A 576 -14.36 -16.84 33.33
C ALA A 576 -15.69 -17.32 32.70
N GLU A 577 -16.71 -17.57 33.52
CA GLU A 577 -18.05 -17.94 33.04
C GLU A 577 -18.72 -16.79 32.26
N ALA A 578 -18.58 -15.55 32.72
CA ALA A 578 -19.12 -14.38 32.04
C ALA A 578 -18.40 -14.11 30.71
N LEU A 579 -17.07 -14.27 30.66
CA LEU A 579 -16.29 -14.13 29.44
C LEU A 579 -16.73 -15.14 28.37
N LYS A 580 -16.94 -16.40 28.77
CA LYS A 580 -17.43 -17.45 27.86
C LYS A 580 -18.84 -17.16 27.34
N GLN A 581 -19.73 -16.65 28.20
CA GLN A 581 -21.08 -16.24 27.78
C GLN A 581 -21.04 -15.07 26.79
N ALA A 582 -20.22 -14.06 27.06
CA ALA A 582 -20.03 -12.90 26.19
C ALA A 582 -19.48 -13.29 24.81
N GLU A 583 -18.46 -14.14 24.75
CA GLU A 583 -17.90 -14.61 23.49
C GLU A 583 -18.95 -15.36 22.65
N LEU A 584 -19.75 -16.23 23.28
CA LEU A 584 -20.83 -16.96 22.60
C LEU A 584 -21.92 -16.02 22.06
N ILE A 585 -22.30 -14.98 22.82
CA ILE A 585 -23.24 -13.96 22.37
C ILE A 585 -22.71 -13.28 21.09
N LEU A 586 -21.46 -12.83 21.11
CA LEU A 586 -20.84 -12.10 19.99
C LEU A 586 -20.60 -12.99 18.77
N ARG A 587 -20.30 -14.29 18.95
CA ARG A 587 -20.12 -15.26 17.85
C ARG A 587 -21.43 -15.66 17.17
N HIS A 588 -22.54 -15.74 17.92
CA HIS A 588 -23.81 -16.31 17.41
C HIS A 588 -24.81 -15.24 16.96
N THR A 589 -24.58 -13.97 17.27
CA THR A 589 -25.47 -12.87 16.85
C THR A 589 -25.46 -12.67 15.32
N PRO A 590 -26.62 -12.46 14.68
CA PRO A 590 -26.70 -12.18 13.24
C PRO A 590 -26.49 -10.69 12.89
N LEU A 591 -26.32 -9.81 13.89
CA LEU A 591 -26.11 -8.37 13.67
C LEU A 591 -24.78 -8.11 12.92
N ARG A 592 -24.76 -7.06 12.09
CA ARG A 592 -23.60 -6.64 11.28
C ARG A 592 -23.40 -5.13 11.34
N GLY A 593 -22.23 -4.66 10.93
CA GLY A 593 -21.91 -3.22 10.86
C GLY A 593 -22.14 -2.53 12.21
N GLN A 594 -22.80 -1.37 12.17
CA GLN A 594 -23.02 -0.53 13.35
C GLN A 594 -23.84 -1.24 14.45
N ASP A 595 -24.85 -2.04 14.07
CA ASP A 595 -25.67 -2.80 15.03
C ASP A 595 -24.85 -3.83 15.81
N PHE A 596 -23.84 -4.44 15.17
CA PHE A 596 -22.90 -5.32 15.85
C PHE A 596 -22.01 -4.56 16.83
N LEU A 597 -21.55 -3.35 16.47
CA LEU A 597 -20.72 -2.52 17.34
C LEU A 597 -21.47 -2.04 18.58
N TYR A 598 -22.76 -1.71 18.46
CA TYR A 598 -23.60 -1.41 19.62
C TYR A 598 -23.77 -2.61 20.56
N LEU A 599 -24.01 -3.79 19.99
CA LEU A 599 -24.07 -5.03 20.79
C LEU A 599 -22.73 -5.33 21.47
N LEU A 600 -21.61 -5.08 20.79
CA LEU A 600 -20.27 -5.24 21.35
C LEU A 600 -20.07 -4.33 22.56
N GLU A 601 -20.40 -3.05 22.43
CA GLU A 601 -20.37 -2.07 23.53
C GLU A 601 -21.24 -2.51 24.71
N ASP A 602 -22.48 -2.94 24.45
CA ASP A 602 -23.41 -3.43 25.47
C ASP A 602 -22.88 -4.65 26.23
N VAL A 603 -22.30 -5.63 25.52
CA VAL A 603 -21.70 -6.82 26.14
C VAL A 603 -20.55 -6.43 27.06
N PHE A 604 -19.70 -5.50 26.63
CA PHE A 604 -18.63 -4.96 27.45
C PHE A 604 -19.14 -4.21 28.69
N HIS A 605 -20.19 -3.38 28.55
CA HIS A 605 -20.86 -2.78 29.71
C HIS A 605 -21.40 -3.82 30.69
N MET A 606 -22.03 -4.89 30.19
CA MET A 606 -22.57 -5.93 31.05
C MET A 606 -21.46 -6.67 31.83
N LEU A 607 -20.31 -6.92 31.18
CA LEU A 607 -19.14 -7.54 31.81
C LEU A 607 -18.55 -6.64 32.90
N TRP A 608 -18.24 -5.38 32.58
CA TRP A 608 -17.47 -4.49 33.45
C TRP A 608 -18.30 -3.75 34.50
N GLN A 609 -19.63 -3.69 34.34
CA GLN A 609 -20.56 -3.15 35.35
C GLN A 609 -21.28 -4.23 36.17
N LYS A 610 -20.79 -5.48 36.11
CA LYS A 610 -21.33 -6.63 36.87
C LYS A 610 -22.82 -6.91 36.63
N GLN A 611 -23.34 -6.64 35.43
CA GLN A 611 -24.75 -6.85 35.09
C GLN A 611 -25.03 -8.31 34.66
N THR A 612 -24.61 -9.27 35.49
CA THR A 612 -24.63 -10.71 35.19
C THR A 612 -26.02 -11.25 34.84
N GLY A 613 -27.09 -10.70 35.40
CA GLY A 613 -28.48 -11.09 35.07
C GLY A 613 -28.88 -10.75 33.62
N LYS A 614 -28.45 -9.59 33.12
CA LYS A 614 -28.70 -9.18 31.72
C LYS A 614 -27.88 -10.04 30.75
N LEU A 615 -26.59 -10.25 31.07
CA LEU A 615 -25.71 -11.11 30.26
C LEU A 615 -26.26 -12.53 30.12
N ARG A 616 -26.76 -13.14 31.22
CA ARG A 616 -27.39 -14.46 31.18
C ARG A 616 -28.65 -14.51 30.32
N THR A 617 -29.46 -13.45 30.34
CA THR A 617 -30.68 -13.36 29.54
C THR A 617 -30.32 -13.31 28.05
N LEU A 618 -29.35 -12.47 27.69
CA LEU A 618 -28.85 -12.33 26.33
C LEU A 618 -28.17 -13.61 25.84
N TYR A 619 -27.40 -14.28 26.71
CA TYR A 619 -26.82 -15.59 26.45
C TYR A 619 -27.89 -16.65 26.17
N ALA A 620 -28.97 -16.68 26.95
CA ALA A 620 -30.08 -17.62 26.71
C ALA A 620 -30.81 -17.36 25.39
N MET A 621 -30.86 -16.10 24.92
CA MET A 621 -31.39 -15.74 23.61
C MET A 621 -30.43 -16.16 22.47
N ALA A 622 -29.14 -15.83 22.60
CA ALA A 622 -28.12 -16.18 21.62
C ALA A 622 -27.93 -17.70 21.50
N SER A 623 -28.07 -18.45 22.60
CA SER A 623 -27.97 -19.92 22.62
C SER A 623 -29.12 -20.63 21.89
N ARG A 624 -30.23 -19.93 21.58
CA ARG A 624 -31.30 -20.48 20.72
C ARG A 624 -30.90 -20.47 19.24
N HIS A 625 -29.98 -19.60 18.84
CA HIS A 625 -29.31 -19.66 17.54
C HIS A 625 -28.18 -20.69 17.63
N HIS A 626 -28.36 -21.84 16.98
CA HIS A 626 -27.49 -23.02 17.18
C HIS A 626 -26.21 -23.02 16.33
N GLN A 627 -25.94 -21.98 15.51
CA GLN A 627 -24.74 -21.94 14.66
C GLN A 627 -23.96 -20.63 14.79
N PRO A 628 -22.62 -20.72 15.00
CA PRO A 628 -21.71 -19.59 14.85
C PRO A 628 -21.89 -18.90 13.51
N GLN A 629 -21.78 -17.59 13.51
CA GLN A 629 -22.02 -16.77 12.34
C GLN A 629 -20.68 -16.22 11.85
N ASP A 630 -20.23 -16.67 10.67
CA ASP A 630 -18.94 -16.28 10.09
C ASP A 630 -19.09 -15.04 9.21
N PHE A 631 -18.53 -13.91 9.65
CA PHE A 631 -18.49 -12.67 8.88
C PHE A 631 -17.05 -12.13 8.83
N PRO A 632 -16.54 -11.71 7.66
CA PRO A 632 -15.14 -11.31 7.49
C PRO A 632 -14.72 -10.09 8.33
N GLU A 633 -15.68 -9.26 8.73
CA GLU A 633 -15.45 -8.09 9.58
C GLU A 633 -15.32 -8.40 11.08
N ARG A 634 -15.61 -9.63 11.52
CA ARG A 634 -15.43 -10.05 12.92
C ARG A 634 -14.65 -11.35 13.00
N ILE A 635 -13.52 -11.32 13.68
CA ILE A 635 -12.62 -12.46 13.81
C ILE A 635 -12.45 -12.78 15.28
N PHE A 636 -12.48 -14.07 15.59
CA PHE A 636 -12.14 -14.57 16.91
C PHE A 636 -10.91 -15.47 16.77
N ASP A 637 -9.83 -15.14 17.48
CA ASP A 637 -8.57 -15.87 17.38
C ASP A 637 -7.88 -16.04 18.75
N GLN A 638 -6.67 -16.61 18.73
CA GLN A 638 -5.84 -16.82 19.92
C GLN A 638 -4.55 -15.97 19.87
N THR A 639 -4.53 -14.90 19.08
CA THR A 639 -3.34 -14.06 18.93
C THR A 639 -3.10 -13.33 20.25
N PRO A 640 -1.99 -13.55 20.96
CA PRO A 640 -1.78 -12.91 22.26
C PRO A 640 -1.68 -11.40 22.11
N ILE A 641 -2.57 -10.65 22.76
CA ILE A 641 -2.50 -9.19 22.83
C ILE A 641 -2.31 -8.75 24.27
N LEU A 642 -1.51 -7.70 24.48
CA LEU A 642 -1.25 -7.16 25.82
C LEU A 642 -2.39 -6.24 26.27
N ALA A 643 -2.73 -5.27 25.43
CA ALA A 643 -3.82 -4.29 25.56
C ALA A 643 -4.45 -4.07 24.18
N SER A 644 -5.67 -3.53 24.15
CA SER A 644 -6.35 -3.21 22.89
C SER A 644 -5.58 -2.21 22.02
N TYR A 645 -5.60 -2.41 20.71
CA TYR A 645 -5.01 -1.46 19.75
C TYR A 645 -5.75 -1.46 18.41
N PHE A 646 -5.74 -0.31 17.73
CA PHE A 646 -6.11 -0.22 16.32
C PHE A 646 -4.93 -0.52 15.42
N ASN A 647 -5.15 -1.15 14.28
CA ASN A 647 -4.17 -1.40 13.25
C ASN A 647 -4.64 -0.79 11.93
N LEU A 648 -3.84 0.14 11.40
CA LEU A 648 -4.03 0.77 10.10
C LEU A 648 -2.73 0.68 9.30
N GLY A 649 -2.75 -0.06 8.19
CA GLY A 649 -1.59 -0.21 7.30
C GLY A 649 -0.35 -0.77 8.02
N GLY A 650 -0.55 -1.69 8.96
CA GLY A 650 0.50 -2.36 9.74
C GLY A 650 1.04 -1.56 10.93
N ARG A 651 0.50 -0.37 11.22
CA ARG A 651 0.86 0.40 12.40
C ARG A 651 -0.18 0.20 13.49
N GLN A 652 0.30 -0.14 14.69
CA GLN A 652 -0.53 -0.28 15.88
C GLN A 652 -0.66 1.07 16.61
N TYR A 653 -1.87 1.37 17.07
CA TYR A 653 -2.26 2.53 17.86
C TYR A 653 -2.91 2.03 19.14
N GLN A 654 -2.28 2.22 20.30
CA GLN A 654 -2.78 1.71 21.58
C GLN A 654 -4.09 2.41 21.92
N ALA A 655 -5.20 1.65 21.93
CA ALA A 655 -6.55 2.12 21.63
C ALA A 655 -6.90 3.57 22.05
N VAL A 656 -7.25 3.78 23.32
CA VAL A 656 -7.68 5.11 23.82
C VAL A 656 -6.52 6.11 23.85
N ASP A 657 -5.32 5.65 24.21
CA ASP A 657 -4.13 6.49 24.35
C ASP A 657 -3.66 7.12 23.03
N ASP A 658 -3.86 6.42 21.92
CA ASP A 658 -3.45 6.84 20.59
C ASP A 658 -4.65 7.23 19.69
N LEU A 659 -5.87 7.31 20.22
CA LEU A 659 -7.07 7.59 19.43
C LEU A 659 -7.00 8.93 18.69
N LEU A 660 -6.44 9.95 19.34
CA LEU A 660 -6.14 11.25 18.72
C LEU A 660 -5.16 11.13 17.55
N ARG A 661 -4.10 10.33 17.70
CA ARG A 661 -3.09 10.12 16.64
C ARG A 661 -3.67 9.32 15.47
N LEU A 662 -4.50 8.33 15.76
CA LEU A 662 -5.23 7.58 14.74
C LEU A 662 -6.15 8.51 13.96
N THR A 663 -6.97 9.27 14.67
CA THR A 663 -7.93 10.22 14.11
C THR A 663 -7.26 11.26 13.20
N ARG A 664 -6.22 11.94 13.68
CA ARG A 664 -5.43 12.88 12.85
C ARG A 664 -4.87 12.24 11.59
N ARG A 665 -4.43 10.98 11.68
CA ARG A 665 -3.92 10.27 10.50
C ARG A 665 -5.03 9.92 9.51
N LEU A 666 -6.18 9.46 10.00
CA LEU A 666 -7.34 9.18 9.16
C LEU A 666 -7.80 10.45 8.45
N GLU A 667 -7.81 11.58 9.15
CA GLU A 667 -8.12 12.91 8.60
C GLU A 667 -7.11 13.35 7.54
N GLN A 668 -5.80 13.28 7.83
CA GLN A 668 -4.73 13.58 6.87
C GLN A 668 -4.82 12.74 5.58
N GLN A 669 -5.31 11.50 5.71
CA GLN A 669 -5.50 10.58 4.58
C GLN A 669 -6.86 10.72 3.89
N LYS A 670 -7.71 11.66 4.34
CA LYS A 670 -9.10 11.85 3.85
C LYS A 670 -9.95 10.57 3.97
N LEU A 671 -9.68 9.78 5.01
CA LEU A 671 -10.37 8.52 5.30
C LEU A 671 -11.53 8.69 6.30
N LEU A 672 -11.84 9.93 6.70
CA LEU A 672 -13.01 10.29 7.47
C LEU A 672 -14.03 11.05 6.59
N THR A 673 -15.32 10.77 6.76
CA THR A 673 -16.44 11.42 6.06
C THR A 673 -17.14 12.49 6.90
N GLY A 674 -16.75 12.64 8.16
CA GLY A 674 -17.26 13.65 9.08
C GLY A 674 -16.18 14.06 10.08
N ASN A 675 -16.44 15.13 10.82
CA ASN A 675 -15.49 15.60 11.83
C ASN A 675 -15.46 14.60 13.00
N PRO A 676 -14.25 14.23 13.47
CA PRO A 676 -14.13 13.43 14.67
C PRO A 676 -14.59 14.26 15.87
N ILE A 677 -15.66 13.84 16.54
CA ILE A 677 -16.17 14.47 17.77
C ILE A 677 -15.33 14.06 19.00
N PHE A 678 -14.32 13.20 18.80
CA PHE A 678 -13.52 12.62 19.86
C PHE A 678 -12.48 13.60 20.41
N MET A 679 -12.73 14.05 21.65
CA MET A 679 -11.85 14.79 22.55
C MET A 679 -11.53 16.24 22.16
N ILE A 680 -12.34 17.16 22.68
CA ILE A 680 -11.91 18.53 22.95
C ILE A 680 -11.19 18.56 24.30
N ASP A 681 -10.14 19.39 24.39
CA ASP A 681 -9.25 19.74 25.52
C ASP A 681 -7.88 19.04 25.63
N HIS A 682 -7.15 18.94 24.51
CA HIS A 682 -5.68 18.99 24.58
C HIS A 682 -5.15 20.08 23.65
N ILE A 683 -4.64 21.14 24.29
CA ILE A 683 -4.07 22.35 23.70
C ILE A 683 -3.04 21.98 22.62
N GLU A 684 -3.22 22.56 21.43
CA GLU A 684 -2.35 22.39 20.26
C GLU A 684 -1.06 23.20 20.38
N TRP A 685 -0.13 22.77 21.24
CA TRP A 685 1.21 23.38 21.35
C TRP A 685 2.17 23.04 20.20
N ARG A 686 1.68 22.91 18.95
CA ARG A 686 2.55 22.82 17.76
C ARG A 686 2.18 23.76 16.62
N GLU A 687 1.06 24.49 16.73
CA GLU A 687 0.66 25.46 15.71
C GLU A 687 1.08 26.90 16.02
N HIS A 688 1.88 27.11 17.07
CA HIS A 688 2.43 28.42 17.43
C HIS A 688 3.97 28.48 17.38
N LEU A 689 4.61 27.62 16.59
CA LEU A 689 5.94 27.95 16.10
C LEU A 689 5.74 28.94 14.95
N ILE A 690 6.09 30.20 15.22
CA ILE A 690 6.08 31.31 14.27
C ILE A 690 6.69 30.79 12.96
N SER A 691 5.86 30.71 11.93
CA SER A 691 6.27 30.32 10.57
C SER A 691 6.61 31.54 9.71
N ASP A 692 6.53 32.72 10.31
CA ASP A 692 6.88 33.99 9.70
C ASP A 692 8.38 34.30 9.93
N ALA A 693 9.13 34.34 8.83
CA ALA A 693 10.56 34.62 8.85
C ALA A 693 10.88 36.08 9.27
N GLU A 694 9.92 37.01 9.18
CA GLU A 694 10.09 38.39 9.66
C GLU A 694 9.92 38.49 11.18
N GLU A 695 8.89 37.86 11.77
CA GLU A 695 8.71 37.81 13.23
C GLU A 695 9.86 37.05 13.93
N LEU A 696 10.39 35.99 13.31
CA LEU A 696 11.57 35.26 13.79
C LEU A 696 12.83 36.13 13.83
N ASN A 697 13.03 37.00 12.84
CA ASN A 697 14.16 37.95 12.84
C ASN A 697 13.98 39.06 13.88
N GLU A 698 12.74 39.51 14.13
CA GLU A 698 12.45 40.48 15.19
C GLU A 698 12.75 39.89 16.57
N ILE A 699 12.32 38.66 16.87
CA ILE A 699 12.61 37.98 18.15
C ILE A 699 14.10 37.73 18.32
N GLN A 700 14.81 37.28 17.28
CA GLN A 700 16.26 37.07 17.32
C GLN A 700 17.03 38.38 17.55
N SER A 701 16.45 39.54 17.19
CA SER A 701 17.04 40.86 17.46
C SER A 701 16.84 41.37 18.89
N MET A 702 15.97 40.72 19.68
CA MET A 702 15.61 41.16 21.03
C MET A 702 16.51 40.59 22.15
N ASP A 703 17.44 39.68 21.84
CA ASP A 703 18.28 38.95 22.82
C ASP A 703 17.50 38.55 24.09
N PRO A 704 16.44 37.74 23.97
CA PRO A 704 15.56 37.44 25.09
C PRO A 704 16.30 36.66 26.19
N GLU A 705 16.29 37.19 27.41
CA GLU A 705 16.77 36.50 28.61
C GLU A 705 15.65 35.67 29.24
N LEU A 706 15.94 34.41 29.59
CA LEU A 706 15.01 33.50 30.25
C LEU A 706 15.60 32.94 31.55
N ASP A 707 14.97 33.28 32.67
CA ASP A 707 15.32 32.76 33.98
C ASP A 707 14.55 31.47 34.29
N LEU A 708 15.29 30.37 34.50
CA LEU A 708 14.76 29.06 34.83
C LEU A 708 15.07 28.70 36.29
N TYR A 709 14.02 28.56 37.10
CA TYR A 709 14.11 28.11 38.49
C TYR A 709 13.82 26.60 38.53
N LEU A 710 14.81 25.80 38.91
CA LEU A 710 14.80 24.35 38.74
C LEU A 710 14.78 23.63 40.08
N ALA A 711 13.77 22.80 40.29
CA ALA A 711 13.76 21.83 41.39
C ALA A 711 14.66 20.66 41.00
N LEU A 712 15.78 20.48 41.72
CA LEU A 712 16.83 19.52 41.35
C LEU A 712 16.37 18.06 41.54
N GLU A 713 15.43 17.83 42.44
CA GLU A 713 14.80 16.54 42.73
C GLU A 713 13.64 16.17 41.77
N ASP A 714 13.33 17.03 40.79
CA ASP A 714 12.25 16.81 39.83
C ASP A 714 12.79 16.42 38.44
N PRO A 715 12.45 15.23 37.91
CA PRO A 715 12.89 14.80 36.58
C PRO A 715 12.35 15.68 35.44
N ILE A 716 11.24 16.40 35.64
CA ILE A 716 10.70 17.32 34.63
C ILE A 716 11.60 18.54 34.48
N SER A 717 12.22 19.02 35.57
CA SER A 717 13.21 20.10 35.51
C SER A 717 14.38 19.73 34.60
N TRP A 718 14.84 18.48 34.68
CA TRP A 718 15.88 17.94 33.78
C TRP A 718 15.41 17.91 32.33
N LEU A 719 14.28 17.26 32.05
CA LEU A 719 13.75 17.11 30.69
C LEU A 719 13.48 18.47 30.03
N LEU A 720 12.98 19.44 30.81
CA LEU A 720 12.72 20.80 30.35
C LEU A 720 14.02 21.55 30.05
N LEU A 721 15.00 21.52 30.96
CA LEU A 721 16.29 22.17 30.74
C LEU A 721 17.00 21.59 29.52
N ALA A 722 17.03 20.25 29.39
CA ALA A 722 17.67 19.59 28.27
C ALA A 722 17.03 19.96 26.93
N TYR A 723 15.70 19.90 26.84
CA TYR A 723 14.99 20.27 25.62
C TYR A 723 15.15 21.76 25.28
N ILE A 724 15.00 22.67 26.25
CA ILE A 724 15.17 24.11 26.00
C ILE A 724 16.60 24.39 25.52
N LYS A 725 17.62 23.85 26.20
CA LYS A 725 19.01 24.10 25.88
C LYS A 725 19.39 23.54 24.50
N GLU A 726 18.99 22.31 24.18
CA GLU A 726 19.44 21.62 22.96
C GLU A 726 18.64 22.00 21.71
N GLU A 727 17.35 22.32 21.85
CA GLU A 727 16.47 22.52 20.69
C GLU A 727 15.98 23.96 20.53
N LEU A 728 15.77 24.70 21.63
CA LEU A 728 15.11 26.01 21.57
C LEU A 728 16.08 27.19 21.73
N ALA A 729 17.02 27.11 22.66
CA ALA A 729 17.90 28.24 22.99
C ALA A 729 18.79 28.62 21.80
N ASP A 730 19.40 27.63 21.14
CA ASP A 730 20.21 27.85 19.94
C ASP A 730 19.35 28.30 18.75
N TYR A 731 18.13 27.79 18.62
CA TYR A 731 17.24 28.13 17.51
C TYR A 731 16.69 29.56 17.61
N TYR A 732 16.41 30.02 18.83
CA TYR A 732 15.80 31.32 19.12
C TYR A 732 16.77 32.36 19.69
N ASN A 733 18.06 32.03 19.82
CA ASN A 733 19.10 32.87 20.44
C ASN A 733 18.70 33.37 21.84
N ILE A 734 18.16 32.47 22.69
CA ILE A 734 17.70 32.79 24.04
C ILE A 734 18.87 32.69 25.03
N GLN A 735 19.12 33.76 25.80
CA GLN A 735 20.09 33.73 26.87
C GLN A 735 19.47 33.13 28.14
N LEU A 736 19.92 31.94 28.53
CA LEU A 736 19.37 31.22 29.68
C LEU A 736 20.10 31.59 30.97
N ASN A 737 19.35 31.85 32.04
CA ASN A 737 19.87 31.87 33.41
C ASN A 737 19.22 30.75 34.21
N VAL A 738 19.98 30.00 35.01
CA VAL A 738 19.46 28.87 35.80
C VAL A 738 19.67 29.08 37.29
N TYR A 739 18.65 28.76 38.08
CA TYR A 739 18.63 28.95 39.53
C TYR A 739 18.14 27.67 40.22
N PRO A 740 18.98 26.97 41.02
CA PRO A 740 18.54 25.80 41.78
C PRO A 740 17.61 26.21 42.92
N LEU A 741 16.55 25.42 43.16
CA LEU A 741 15.62 25.61 44.27
C LEU A 741 15.93 24.69 45.44
N SER A 742 15.40 25.02 46.63
CA SER A 742 15.47 24.11 47.78
C SER A 742 14.63 22.85 47.54
N TYR A 743 14.93 21.80 48.31
CA TYR A 743 14.14 20.57 48.29
C TYR A 743 12.67 20.83 48.61
N ARG A 744 11.74 20.41 47.74
CA ARG A 744 10.29 20.58 47.90
C ARG A 744 9.53 19.28 48.17
N GLY A 745 10.22 18.16 48.42
CA GLY A 745 9.57 16.90 48.83
C GLY A 745 8.65 16.31 47.76
N ARG A 746 9.03 16.40 46.48
CA ARG A 746 8.28 15.83 45.34
C ARG A 746 8.49 14.31 45.26
N ASP A 747 8.23 13.64 46.38
CA ASP A 747 8.52 12.22 46.56
C ASP A 747 7.60 11.26 45.81
N GLU A 748 6.41 11.75 45.47
CA GLU A 748 5.32 10.97 44.86
C GLU A 748 5.05 11.40 43.41
N PHE A 749 6.11 11.65 42.64
CA PHE A 749 6.00 12.14 41.27
C PHE A 749 5.43 11.10 40.28
N ASP A 750 4.60 11.54 39.31
CA ASP A 750 4.07 10.67 38.24
C ASP A 750 5.12 10.41 37.15
N TRP A 751 5.85 9.31 37.32
CA TRP A 751 6.88 8.86 36.39
C TRP A 751 6.38 8.57 34.96
N SER A 752 5.08 8.39 34.77
CA SER A 752 4.51 8.19 33.43
C SER A 752 4.64 9.46 32.59
N LEU A 753 4.51 10.63 33.20
CA LEU A 753 4.66 11.92 32.53
C LEU A 753 6.12 12.14 32.08
N ALA A 754 7.09 11.90 32.98
CA ALA A 754 8.51 11.99 32.64
C ALA A 754 8.91 11.00 31.54
N THR A 755 8.42 9.76 31.59
CA THR A 755 8.68 8.74 30.56
C THR A 755 8.08 9.12 29.19
N ARG A 756 6.86 9.69 29.18
CA ARG A 756 6.22 10.18 27.95
C ARG A 756 6.97 11.38 27.36
N LEU A 757 7.41 12.31 28.20
CA LEU A 757 8.16 13.49 27.78
C LEU A 757 9.54 13.11 27.23
N SER A 758 10.30 12.28 27.96
CA SER A 758 11.58 11.71 27.51
C SER A 758 11.49 11.08 26.11
N LYS A 759 10.50 10.20 25.87
CA LYS A 759 10.29 9.59 24.54
C LYS A 759 9.89 10.58 23.44
N ARG A 760 9.31 11.73 23.82
CA ARG A 760 8.82 12.74 22.87
C ARG A 760 9.90 13.77 22.52
N THR A 761 10.78 14.07 23.47
CA THR A 761 11.91 15.01 23.30
C THR A 761 13.22 14.29 22.96
N ASP A 762 13.24 12.96 22.96
CA ASP A 762 14.44 12.13 22.77
C ASP A 762 15.54 12.36 23.82
N VAL A 763 15.17 12.91 24.98
CA VAL A 763 16.08 13.15 26.10
C VAL A 763 16.09 11.92 27.02
N GLU A 764 17.26 11.35 27.26
CA GLU A 764 17.42 10.17 28.12
C GLU A 764 17.16 10.46 29.61
N PHE A 765 16.47 9.54 30.28
CA PHE A 765 16.05 9.67 31.67
C PHE A 765 16.04 8.32 32.41
N THR A 766 16.39 8.32 33.70
CA THR A 766 16.38 7.17 34.62
C THR A 766 15.68 7.50 35.95
N PRO A 767 14.79 6.62 36.46
CA PRO A 767 14.15 6.81 37.76
C PRO A 767 14.97 6.29 38.95
N PHE A 768 16.12 5.64 38.70
CA PHE A 768 16.79 4.78 39.69
C PHE A 768 17.57 5.52 40.79
N CYS A 769 17.88 6.80 40.63
CA CYS A 769 18.68 7.55 41.61
C CYS A 769 18.10 8.93 41.87
N ARG A 770 17.07 8.97 42.71
CA ARG A 770 16.36 10.19 43.04
C ARG A 770 17.14 11.01 44.08
N PRO A 771 17.42 12.30 43.83
CA PRO A 771 18.01 13.17 44.83
C PRO A 771 17.15 13.23 46.08
N THR A 772 17.76 12.93 47.22
CA THR A 772 17.16 13.16 48.53
C THR A 772 17.45 14.59 48.98
N GLU A 773 16.77 15.06 50.02
CA GLU A 773 17.07 16.35 50.67
C GLU A 773 18.57 16.50 50.98
N GLN A 774 19.24 15.41 51.37
CA GLN A 774 20.67 15.39 51.68
C GLN A 774 21.58 15.58 50.45
N ALA A 775 21.08 15.30 49.24
CA ALA A 775 21.82 15.46 47.99
C ALA A 775 21.73 16.87 47.39
N ILE A 776 20.70 17.65 47.74
CA ILE A 776 20.45 18.98 47.16
C ILE A 776 21.54 19.99 47.51
N ALA A 777 21.95 20.05 48.78
CA ALA A 777 23.01 20.97 49.21
C ALA A 777 24.36 20.65 48.52
N PRO A 778 24.83 19.38 48.43
CA PRO A 778 25.98 19.01 47.61
C PRO A 778 25.84 19.40 46.13
N MET A 779 24.68 19.14 45.49
CA MET A 779 24.43 19.52 44.10
C MET A 779 24.56 21.03 43.88
N ALA A 780 23.91 21.82 44.73
CA ALA A 780 23.99 23.27 44.69
C ALA A 780 25.40 23.78 45.00
N GLN A 781 26.15 23.11 45.89
CA GLN A 781 27.53 23.47 46.18
C GLN A 781 28.44 23.28 44.95
N LEU A 782 28.28 22.20 44.18
CA LEU A 782 29.00 22.02 42.91
C LEU A 782 28.64 23.13 41.93
N PHE A 783 27.34 23.41 41.76
CA PHE A 783 26.86 24.47 40.88
C PHE A 783 27.44 25.86 41.21
N TYR A 784 27.41 26.25 42.49
CA TYR A 784 27.92 27.56 42.93
C TYR A 784 29.44 27.64 43.01
N SER A 785 30.14 26.50 42.98
CA SER A 785 31.61 26.46 42.88
C SER A 785 32.11 26.69 41.44
N CYS A 786 31.22 26.61 40.44
CA CYS A 786 31.54 26.95 39.06
C CYS A 786 31.48 28.47 38.81
N PRO A 787 32.35 29.02 37.94
CA PRO A 787 32.23 30.40 37.46
C PRO A 787 30.85 30.65 36.84
N GLU A 788 30.35 31.89 36.94
CA GLU A 788 29.00 32.26 36.49
C GLU A 788 28.74 31.92 35.02
N GLU A 789 29.72 32.15 34.15
CA GLU A 789 29.67 31.83 32.71
C GLU A 789 29.51 30.32 32.41
N GLN A 790 29.85 29.45 33.37
CA GLN A 790 29.80 27.99 33.21
C GLN A 790 28.61 27.35 33.93
N ARG A 791 27.78 28.14 34.61
CA ARG A 791 26.71 27.62 35.49
C ARG A 791 25.64 26.83 34.75
N ILE A 792 25.25 27.23 33.54
CA ILE A 792 24.25 26.51 32.74
C ILE A 792 24.76 25.11 32.40
N GLU A 793 26.00 25.02 31.90
CA GLU A 793 26.63 23.76 31.56
C GLU A 793 26.84 22.89 32.81
N ALA A 794 27.28 23.49 33.92
CA ALA A 794 27.41 22.80 35.19
C ALA A 794 26.07 22.23 35.67
N MET A 795 24.99 23.01 35.63
CA MET A 795 23.65 22.56 36.01
C MET A 795 23.17 21.41 35.12
N TYR A 796 23.37 21.54 33.81
CA TYR A 796 23.03 20.49 32.84
C TYR A 796 23.78 19.19 33.16
N GLN A 797 25.10 19.25 33.39
CA GLN A 797 25.90 18.07 33.71
C GLN A 797 25.55 17.45 35.06
N ILE A 798 25.24 18.27 36.06
CA ILE A 798 24.77 17.81 37.39
C ILE A 798 23.45 17.05 37.24
N LEU A 799 22.46 17.63 36.54
CA LEU A 799 21.17 16.98 36.34
C LEU A 799 21.29 15.74 35.45
N GLN A 800 22.15 15.73 34.44
CA GLN A 800 22.41 14.56 33.60
C GLN A 800 23.06 13.42 34.41
N ALA A 801 23.99 13.73 35.32
CA ALA A 801 24.61 12.75 36.21
C ALA A 801 23.56 12.01 37.04
N VAL A 802 22.63 12.77 37.61
CA VAL A 802 21.55 12.23 38.44
C VAL A 802 20.50 11.52 37.58
N TRP A 803 19.91 12.23 36.62
CA TRP A 803 18.68 11.85 35.94
C TRP A 803 18.89 11.04 34.68
N THR A 804 20.12 10.88 34.20
CA THR A 804 20.44 9.96 33.10
C THR A 804 21.38 8.86 33.55
N ARG A 805 22.44 9.19 34.30
CA ARG A 805 23.45 8.21 34.76
C ARG A 805 23.15 7.57 36.11
N GLY A 806 22.19 8.08 36.86
CA GLY A 806 21.77 7.50 38.13
C GLY A 806 22.78 7.71 39.26
N GLU A 807 23.51 8.83 39.28
CA GLU A 807 24.51 9.14 40.30
C GLU A 807 23.89 9.79 41.55
N ASP A 808 24.11 9.21 42.74
CA ASP A 808 23.70 9.79 44.02
C ASP A 808 24.78 10.76 44.54
N LEU A 809 24.50 12.05 44.52
CA LEU A 809 25.47 13.09 44.93
C LEU A 809 25.55 13.32 46.45
N SER A 810 24.74 12.61 47.24
CA SER A 810 25.01 12.45 48.68
C SER A 810 26.14 11.45 48.94
N TYR A 811 26.44 10.57 47.96
CA TYR A 811 27.53 9.60 48.06
C TYR A 811 28.87 10.22 47.64
N ALA A 812 29.80 10.29 48.59
CA ALA A 812 31.07 11.01 48.41
C ALA A 812 31.91 10.62 47.17
N PRO A 813 31.95 9.34 46.72
CA PRO A 813 32.62 8.98 45.47
C PRO A 813 31.98 9.57 44.22
N HIS A 814 30.64 9.57 44.10
CA HIS A 814 29.96 10.20 42.95
C HIS A 814 30.19 11.71 42.96
N PHE A 815 30.05 12.34 44.14
CA PHE A 815 30.32 13.76 44.30
C PHE A 815 31.73 14.15 43.84
N LYS A 816 32.76 13.41 44.30
CA LYS A 816 34.16 13.67 43.90
C LYS A 816 34.40 13.43 42.42
N HIS A 817 33.74 12.43 41.83
CA HIS A 817 33.84 12.15 40.41
C HIS A 817 33.28 13.32 39.58
N LEU A 818 32.08 13.78 39.91
CA LEU A 818 31.45 14.91 39.23
C LEU A 818 32.20 16.23 39.47
N GLN A 819 32.73 16.44 40.68
CA GLN A 819 33.60 17.59 40.98
C GLN A 819 34.81 17.65 40.04
N GLN A 820 35.45 16.51 39.79
CA GLN A 820 36.58 16.41 38.86
C GLN A 820 36.14 16.66 37.40
N GLN A 821 34.99 16.13 36.98
CA GLN A 821 34.45 16.36 35.64
C GLN A 821 34.15 17.85 35.37
N LEU A 822 33.61 18.55 36.38
CA LEU A 822 33.36 19.98 36.34
C LEU A 822 34.63 20.84 36.51
N ASN A 823 35.80 20.22 36.65
CA ASN A 823 37.10 20.89 36.88
C ASN A 823 37.12 21.82 38.11
N ILE A 824 36.35 21.51 39.16
CA ILE A 824 36.27 22.30 40.38
C ILE A 824 37.43 21.93 41.32
N VAL A 825 38.40 22.83 41.47
CA VAL A 825 39.57 22.63 42.35
C VAL A 825 39.21 22.84 43.82
N ASP A 826 38.51 23.94 44.12
CA ASP A 826 38.09 24.32 45.47
C ASP A 826 36.57 24.52 45.52
N LEU A 827 35.92 23.98 46.53
CA LEU A 827 34.49 24.19 46.76
C LEU A 827 34.24 25.57 47.40
N THR A 828 33.17 26.22 46.98
CA THR A 828 32.74 27.50 47.57
C THR A 828 32.47 27.36 49.07
N GLN A 829 32.84 28.40 49.82
CA GLN A 829 32.57 28.56 51.26
C GLN A 829 31.30 29.38 51.50
N ASP A 830 30.57 29.74 50.45
CA ASP A 830 29.31 30.46 50.53
C ASP A 830 28.24 29.64 51.29
N ASP A 831 27.32 30.34 51.95
CA ASP A 831 26.15 29.71 52.56
C ASP A 831 25.15 29.28 51.46
N ILE A 832 25.28 28.02 51.03
CA ILE A 832 24.45 27.42 49.97
C ILE A 832 22.97 27.38 50.36
N LEU A 833 22.66 27.13 51.63
CA LEU A 833 21.27 27.04 52.09
C LEU A 833 20.60 28.41 52.02
N ALA A 834 21.31 29.47 52.43
CA ALA A 834 20.81 30.84 52.26
C ALA A 834 20.56 31.18 50.78
N LYS A 835 21.47 30.80 49.87
CA LYS A 835 21.29 31.03 48.43
C LYS A 835 20.07 30.30 47.84
N LEU A 836 19.82 29.06 48.25
CA LEU A 836 18.64 28.31 47.81
C LEU A 836 17.33 28.95 48.32
N GLN A 837 17.33 29.43 49.57
CA GLN A 837 16.20 30.17 50.15
C GLN A 837 15.94 31.50 49.42
N ASP A 838 17.01 32.22 49.03
CA ASP A 838 16.88 33.43 48.22
C ASP A 838 16.26 33.12 46.86
N ASN A 839 16.68 32.03 46.19
CA ASN A 839 16.11 31.62 44.91
C ASN A 839 14.63 31.22 45.05
N ASP A 840 14.25 30.53 46.12
CA ASP A 840 12.85 30.19 46.41
C ASP A 840 11.97 31.44 46.50
N MET A 841 12.43 32.44 47.25
CA MET A 841 11.72 33.72 47.41
C MET A 841 11.61 34.45 46.06
N LEU A 842 12.67 34.49 45.26
CA LEU A 842 12.66 35.10 43.93
C LEU A 842 11.70 34.37 42.98
N CYS A 843 11.68 33.03 43.01
CA CYS A 843 10.77 32.22 42.22
C CYS A 843 9.31 32.48 42.60
N GLU A 844 8.99 32.59 43.89
CA GLU A 844 7.64 32.90 44.37
C GLU A 844 7.21 34.33 44.01
N MET A 845 8.14 35.30 44.03
CA MET A 845 7.87 36.68 43.61
C MET A 845 7.59 36.80 42.11
N LYS A 846 8.24 35.98 41.28
CA LYS A 846 7.99 35.89 39.85
C LYS A 846 6.75 35.02 39.61
N SER A 847 5.56 35.62 39.67
CA SER A 847 4.30 34.93 39.35
C SER A 847 4.39 34.25 37.98
N GLN A 848 4.27 32.91 37.91
CA GLN A 848 4.08 32.22 36.64
C GLN A 848 2.78 32.75 36.01
N PRO A 849 2.80 33.23 34.76
CA PRO A 849 1.57 33.58 34.06
C PRO A 849 0.64 32.36 34.04
N ASN A 850 -0.55 32.49 34.61
CA ASN A 850 -1.62 31.52 34.46
C ASN A 850 -2.16 31.64 33.02
N PHE A 851 -1.42 31.13 32.05
CA PHE A 851 -1.92 30.86 30.70
C PHE A 851 -2.14 29.34 30.55
N PRO A 852 -3.21 28.93 29.86
CA PRO A 852 -3.73 27.56 29.90
C PRO A 852 -2.76 26.49 29.42
#